data_AF-A0AAN9SXJ0-F1
#
_entry.id   AF-A0AAN9SXJ0-F1
#
_cell.length_a   1.000
_cell.length_b   1.000
_cell.length_c   1.000
_cell.angle_alpha   90.00
_cell.angle_beta   90.00
_cell.angle_gamma   90.00
#
_symmetry.space_group_name_H-M   'P 1'
#
loop_
_entity.id
_entity.type
_entity.pdbx_description
1 polymer ?
#
loop_
_entity_poly.entity_id
_entity_poly.type
_entity_poly.pdbx_seq_one_letter_code
_entity_poly.pdbx_strand_id
1 'polypeptide(L)'
;METATTFGSGRLNTYERIDQKEVGADMLCMQGIGLTRKSKRPALSIKFLKLLFFLSMDFLISILLLLFTCTTIHVLSNKLRRKRNHKLPPGPSLLTLLRNLVELGKKPQQTLAKLAKLHGPIMSLKLGQLTTIVMSSPEIAKEVFQTHDLLFSNRTIPHATTIHNHNHNSVAFLPISPLWRDLRKICNNQLFSKKSLDASQNLRRKKLQELLNDVHRSSLNGEVVDIGTLAFRTSINFLSNTFFSLDFGNSVGETEEYKGIVKNLGRAIATPNLEDFFPLLKMVDPQGIRRRASTYVSKLFAIFDGLIHKRLEFGDATNNDDMLDTLLNISQEDGQKMDHKKIKHLFLDLIVAGTDTTSYTMEWAMTELINNPNAMWKAKRELEETIGIGNPIEESDIARLPYLHAITKETLRMHPGAPLLLPRKAKIDVEINGYTIPQGAQIIINQWAIGRNPSIWENPHLFSPERFLESEIDVNGRHYQLTPFGGGRRICPGMPLAMRMLHLMLGSLINGFHWKFQNGVNPDVDMGQPLRAIPFRINKPYTDGPTSEDASIPWSKQVSLSIPNSPSHSRHHSPFKFMAFSTLHTFPLLSFSSHPFPLSPKPTTPLLNPRPLRSAPPKMQALRIQDAVGGAVALVQSSPATWQSAILSNALIFLLGSPILVTGLSLSGICAAFLLGTLTWRAFGPSGFFLVATYFVIGTAATKVKMAQKVAQGVAEKRRGRRGPGSVIGSSAAGCFCAFLTIFGVGGEVFSRLWRLGFVASFCTKLSDTVSSEIGKAYGKTTYLVTTFKIVPRGTEGAVSIEGTLAGILASIVLAFVSFLMGEIGSREAIICVLASQIANLGESIIGASFQEKEGFKWLNNDAVNIINISMGSIIAVFMQQALQIWGS
;
A
#
# COMPACT_ATOMS: atom_id res chain seq x y z
N MET A 1 -62.38 -37.99 21.84
CA MET A 1 -63.61 -38.13 21.04
C MET A 1 -63.72 -36.92 20.13
N GLU A 2 -64.17 -37.16 18.89
CA GLU A 2 -64.77 -36.23 17.90
C GLU A 2 -64.12 -34.83 17.69
N THR A 3 -63.58 -34.44 16.52
CA THR A 3 -64.18 -34.19 15.17
C THR A 3 -65.26 -33.09 15.19
N ALA A 4 -65.35 -32.12 14.26
CA ALA A 4 -64.95 -32.02 12.83
C ALA A 4 -64.66 -30.52 12.47
N THR A 5 -63.55 -30.12 11.81
CA THR A 5 -63.25 -30.00 10.36
C THR A 5 -64.12 -29.06 9.47
N THR A 6 -63.44 -28.31 8.57
CA THR A 6 -63.88 -27.80 7.23
C THR A 6 -64.98 -26.70 7.15
N PHE A 7 -65.01 -25.76 6.18
CA PHE A 7 -64.01 -25.14 5.26
C PHE A 7 -64.63 -23.90 4.56
N GLY A 8 -63.82 -23.09 3.84
CA GLY A 8 -64.29 -22.06 2.89
C GLY A 8 -63.87 -20.62 3.27
N SER A 9 -62.92 -19.93 2.64
CA SER A 9 -62.63 -19.60 1.22
C SER A 9 -63.20 -18.24 0.78
N GLY A 10 -62.30 -17.27 0.54
CA GLY A 10 -62.62 -15.96 -0.05
C GLY A 10 -61.38 -15.34 -0.71
N ARG A 11 -61.55 -14.70 -1.87
CA ARG A 11 -60.48 -14.02 -2.64
C ARG A 11 -60.73 -12.51 -2.65
N LEU A 12 -59.68 -11.68 -2.69
CA LEU A 12 -59.38 -10.74 -3.82
C LEU A 12 -58.40 -9.60 -3.44
N ASN A 13 -57.31 -9.54 -4.20
CA ASN A 13 -56.67 -8.39 -4.88
C ASN A 13 -56.76 -6.91 -4.39
N THR A 14 -55.62 -6.23 -4.62
CA THR A 14 -55.40 -4.85 -5.15
C THR A 14 -55.55 -3.58 -4.28
N TYR A 15 -54.39 -2.95 -4.05
CA TYR A 15 -54.02 -1.53 -4.37
C TYR A 15 -55.00 -0.36 -4.11
N GLU A 16 -54.62 0.51 -3.16
CA GLU A 16 -54.58 2.01 -3.20
C GLU A 16 -53.98 2.49 -1.85
N ARG A 17 -53.20 3.57 -1.64
CA ARG A 17 -52.72 4.75 -2.40
C ARG A 17 -53.53 6.07 -2.28
N ILE A 18 -53.68 6.58 -1.05
CA ILE A 18 -54.15 7.94 -0.69
C ILE A 18 -53.34 8.41 0.55
N ASP A 19 -53.15 9.70 0.89
CA ASP A 19 -52.72 10.91 0.14
C ASP A 19 -52.33 12.01 1.18
N GLN A 20 -51.86 13.19 0.76
CA GLN A 20 -51.56 14.33 1.64
C GLN A 20 -52.77 15.23 1.92
N LYS A 21 -52.91 15.72 3.17
CA LYS A 21 -53.79 16.83 3.63
C LYS A 21 -53.42 17.18 5.08
N GLU A 22 -53.67 18.35 5.66
CA GLU A 22 -54.13 19.70 5.22
C GLU A 22 -53.40 20.72 6.17
N VAL A 23 -53.53 22.06 6.23
CA VAL A 23 -54.48 23.11 5.78
C VAL A 23 -53.68 24.38 5.44
N GLY A 24 -54.17 25.27 4.56
CA GLY A 24 -53.55 26.58 4.35
C GLY A 24 -54.03 27.37 3.12
N ALA A 25 -55.32 27.74 3.06
CA ALA A 25 -55.87 28.72 2.11
C ALA A 25 -55.50 30.17 2.56
N ASP A 26 -55.69 31.28 1.83
CA ASP A 26 -56.59 31.63 0.69
C ASP A 26 -55.78 32.22 -0.49
N MET A 27 -56.13 32.09 -1.79
CA MET A 27 -57.39 32.27 -2.54
C MET A 27 -57.76 33.74 -2.84
N LEU A 28 -57.49 34.20 -4.08
CA LEU A 28 -58.43 34.98 -4.90
C LEU A 28 -58.03 35.07 -6.40
N CYS A 29 -58.93 35.59 -7.23
CA CYS A 29 -59.13 35.20 -8.64
C CYS A 29 -58.33 35.94 -9.74
N MET A 30 -57.91 35.14 -10.74
CA MET A 30 -58.15 35.29 -12.20
C MET A 30 -57.88 36.58 -13.01
N GLN A 31 -57.43 36.30 -14.26
CA GLN A 31 -57.51 37.11 -15.50
C GLN A 31 -56.68 38.40 -15.61
N GLY A 32 -55.85 38.46 -16.67
CA GLY A 32 -55.08 39.64 -17.08
C GLY A 32 -54.15 39.31 -18.25
N ILE A 33 -54.41 39.88 -19.43
CA ILE A 33 -53.64 39.63 -20.66
C ILE A 33 -52.21 40.18 -20.50
N GLY A 34 -51.21 39.41 -20.95
CA GLY A 34 -49.82 39.62 -20.57
C GLY A 34 -49.05 40.71 -21.33
N LEU A 35 -47.90 41.10 -20.77
CA LEU A 35 -46.75 41.67 -21.49
C LEU A 35 -45.45 41.48 -20.68
N THR A 36 -44.36 41.17 -21.39
CA THR A 36 -42.92 41.23 -21.02
C THR A 36 -42.51 41.40 -19.53
N ARG A 37 -41.73 40.44 -18.98
CA ARG A 37 -41.00 40.65 -17.71
C ARG A 37 -39.58 40.06 -17.73
N LYS A 38 -38.55 40.90 -17.60
CA LYS A 38 -37.16 40.47 -17.33
C LYS A 38 -37.03 39.98 -15.89
N SER A 39 -36.45 38.79 -15.68
CA SER A 39 -36.19 38.25 -14.34
C SER A 39 -34.89 38.81 -13.74
N LYS A 40 -34.94 39.24 -12.48
CA LYS A 40 -33.77 39.46 -11.62
C LYS A 40 -33.65 38.28 -10.65
N ARG A 41 -32.45 37.71 -10.49
CA ARG A 41 -32.11 36.80 -9.38
C ARG A 41 -31.36 37.57 -8.29
N PRO A 42 -31.49 37.22 -6.99
CA PRO A 42 -30.75 37.87 -5.92
C PRO A 42 -29.26 37.50 -5.98
N ALA A 43 -28.39 38.47 -5.67
CA ALA A 43 -26.95 38.25 -5.62
C ALA A 43 -26.52 37.84 -4.20
N LEU A 44 -25.96 36.63 -4.04
CA LEU A 44 -25.31 36.23 -2.80
C LEU A 44 -24.04 37.09 -2.62
N SER A 45 -23.94 37.83 -1.52
CA SER A 45 -22.91 38.85 -1.36
C SER A 45 -21.49 38.26 -1.29
N ILE A 46 -20.60 38.80 -2.12
CA ILE A 46 -19.16 38.43 -2.17
C ILE A 46 -18.49 38.57 -0.79
N LYS A 47 -19.00 39.44 0.10
CA LYS A 47 -18.52 39.55 1.48
C LYS A 47 -18.66 38.24 2.28
N PHE A 48 -19.76 37.49 2.08
CA PHE A 48 -20.01 36.22 2.79
C PHE A 48 -19.06 35.12 2.29
N LEU A 49 -18.82 35.07 0.98
CA LEU A 49 -17.85 34.16 0.37
C LEU A 49 -16.42 34.46 0.82
N LYS A 50 -16.03 35.75 0.91
CA LYS A 50 -14.74 36.18 1.46
C LYS A 50 -14.56 35.81 2.93
N LEU A 51 -15.61 35.91 3.76
CA LEU A 51 -15.54 35.55 5.18
C LEU A 51 -15.30 34.04 5.36
N LEU A 52 -16.03 33.20 4.60
CA LEU A 52 -15.80 31.75 4.56
C LEU A 52 -14.40 31.38 4.04
N PHE A 53 -13.84 32.14 3.10
CA PHE A 53 -12.50 31.91 2.56
C PHE A 53 -11.38 32.32 3.52
N PHE A 54 -11.54 33.42 4.27
CA PHE A 54 -10.60 33.79 5.34
C PHE A 54 -10.61 32.75 6.47
N LEU A 55 -11.79 32.45 7.01
CA LEU A 55 -11.95 31.47 8.10
C LEU A 55 -11.39 30.08 7.75
N SER A 56 -11.39 29.67 6.48
CA SER A 56 -10.78 28.40 6.05
C SER A 56 -9.26 28.47 5.83
N MET A 57 -8.71 29.62 5.42
CA MET A 57 -7.26 29.82 5.31
C MET A 57 -6.59 29.97 6.67
N ASP A 58 -7.16 30.77 7.58
CA ASP A 58 -6.62 30.96 8.93
C ASP A 58 -6.66 29.65 9.74
N PHE A 59 -7.71 28.83 9.54
CA PHE A 59 -7.82 27.49 10.11
C PHE A 59 -6.77 26.52 9.54
N LEU A 60 -6.52 26.56 8.22
CA LEU A 60 -5.48 25.74 7.58
C LEU A 60 -4.06 26.12 8.05
N ILE A 61 -3.77 27.42 8.15
CA ILE A 61 -2.50 27.94 8.67
C ILE A 61 -2.33 27.56 10.14
N SER A 62 -3.39 27.69 10.95
CA SER A 62 -3.39 27.28 12.36
C SER A 62 -3.11 25.77 12.52
N ILE A 63 -3.69 24.92 11.67
CA ILE A 63 -3.41 23.48 11.64
C ILE A 63 -1.96 23.19 11.25
N LEU A 64 -1.42 23.87 10.24
CA LEU A 64 -0.03 23.67 9.81
C LEU A 64 0.98 24.13 10.87
N LEU A 65 0.73 25.26 11.53
CA LEU A 65 1.53 25.74 12.67
C LEU A 65 1.39 24.82 13.89
N LEU A 66 0.19 24.30 14.19
CA LEU A 66 -0.03 23.32 15.25
C LEU A 66 0.70 22.00 14.96
N LEU A 67 0.75 21.55 13.71
CA LEU A 67 1.50 20.35 13.31
C LEU A 67 3.02 20.60 13.39
N PHE A 68 3.51 21.77 12.97
CA PHE A 68 4.93 22.12 13.07
C PHE A 68 5.39 22.29 14.52
N THR A 69 4.59 22.95 15.37
CA THR A 69 4.88 23.06 16.81
C THR A 69 4.76 21.72 17.51
N CYS A 70 3.72 20.92 17.26
CA CYS A 70 3.60 19.57 17.83
C CYS A 70 4.79 18.67 17.42
N THR A 71 5.23 18.72 16.16
CA THR A 71 6.37 17.89 15.70
C THR A 71 7.71 18.39 16.23
N THR A 72 7.96 19.70 16.29
CA THR A 72 9.19 20.25 16.90
C THR A 72 9.23 20.00 18.41
N ILE A 73 8.13 20.19 19.14
CA ILE A 73 8.00 19.84 20.57
C ILE A 73 8.17 18.33 20.77
N HIS A 74 7.62 17.47 19.91
CA HIS A 74 7.82 16.02 19.99
C HIS A 74 9.29 15.62 19.71
N VAL A 75 9.97 16.29 18.78
CA VAL A 75 11.40 16.06 18.50
C VAL A 75 12.30 16.58 19.64
N LEU A 76 12.01 17.76 20.21
CA LEU A 76 12.75 18.30 21.35
C LEU A 76 12.53 17.47 22.62
N SER A 77 11.28 17.14 22.97
CA SER A 77 10.98 16.30 24.14
C SER A 77 11.57 14.89 24.02
N ASN A 78 11.56 14.29 22.81
CA ASN A 78 12.28 13.02 22.57
C ASN A 78 13.80 13.16 22.61
N LYS A 79 14.39 14.32 22.28
CA LYS A 79 15.83 14.59 22.48
C LYS A 79 16.16 14.79 23.97
N LEU A 80 15.34 15.55 24.70
CA LEU A 80 15.52 15.86 26.12
C LEU A 80 15.32 14.63 27.03
N ARG A 81 14.36 13.76 26.70
CA ARG A 81 14.22 12.43 27.34
C ARG A 81 15.41 11.50 27.09
N ARG A 82 16.25 11.76 26.09
CA ARG A 82 17.33 10.85 25.62
C ARG A 82 18.64 10.99 26.41
N LYS A 83 18.57 11.35 27.70
CA LYS A 83 19.73 11.52 28.58
C LYS A 83 20.02 10.31 29.50
N ARG A 84 19.39 9.15 29.24
CA ARG A 84 19.85 7.84 29.75
C ARG A 84 20.79 7.18 28.73
N ASN A 85 22.00 6.83 29.18
CA ASN A 85 22.96 6.02 28.41
C ASN A 85 22.52 4.55 28.37
N HIS A 86 21.45 4.25 27.65
CA HIS A 86 21.04 2.88 27.38
C HIS A 86 22.01 2.21 26.41
N LYS A 87 22.66 1.14 26.87
CA LYS A 87 23.46 0.25 26.03
C LYS A 87 22.50 -0.65 25.25
N LEU A 88 21.87 -0.11 24.21
CA LEU A 88 20.92 -0.85 23.37
C LEU A 88 21.61 -2.05 22.69
N PRO A 89 20.87 -3.14 22.37
CA PRO A 89 21.38 -4.22 21.54
C PRO A 89 21.92 -3.70 20.19
N PRO A 90 22.98 -4.32 19.63
CA PRO A 90 23.54 -3.98 18.32
C PRO A 90 22.48 -4.04 17.22
N GLY A 91 22.69 -3.38 16.09
CA GLY A 91 21.70 -3.38 15.01
C GLY A 91 22.23 -2.83 13.69
N PRO A 92 21.50 -3.07 12.58
CA PRO A 92 21.85 -2.52 11.28
C PRO A 92 21.81 -0.99 11.29
N SER A 93 22.75 -0.39 10.55
CA SER A 93 22.70 1.05 10.26
C SER A 93 21.39 1.41 9.54
N LEU A 94 20.96 2.67 9.61
CA LEU A 94 19.77 3.13 8.89
C LEU A 94 19.87 2.85 7.38
N LEU A 95 21.06 2.98 6.80
CA LEU A 95 21.31 2.65 5.39
C LEU A 95 21.15 1.14 5.12
N THR A 96 21.67 0.29 6.01
CA THR A 96 21.52 -1.17 5.94
C THR A 96 20.05 -1.58 6.06
N LEU A 97 19.28 -0.92 6.94
CA LEU A 97 17.86 -1.16 7.13
C LEU A 97 17.04 -0.73 5.89
N LEU A 98 17.29 0.46 5.36
CA LEU A 98 16.64 0.97 4.14
C LEU A 98 16.95 0.10 2.92
N ARG A 99 18.21 -0.33 2.74
CA ARG A 99 18.61 -1.25 1.66
C ARG A 99 17.84 -2.59 1.70
N ASN A 100 17.51 -3.08 2.90
CA ASN A 100 16.79 -4.34 3.08
C ASN A 100 15.27 -4.17 3.20
N LEU A 101 14.73 -2.94 3.15
CA LEU A 101 13.32 -2.66 3.47
C LEU A 101 12.32 -3.42 2.56
N VAL A 102 12.65 -3.58 1.27
CA VAL A 102 11.81 -4.32 0.31
C VAL A 102 11.76 -5.82 0.64
N GLU A 103 12.89 -6.42 1.05
CA GLU A 103 12.94 -7.84 1.40
C GLU A 103 12.36 -8.09 2.80
N LEU A 104 12.56 -7.15 3.72
CA LEU A 104 11.90 -7.13 5.03
C LEU A 104 10.36 -7.07 4.89
N GLY A 105 9.84 -6.37 3.88
CA GLY A 105 8.41 -6.34 3.56
C GLY A 105 7.86 -7.62 2.91
N LYS A 106 8.71 -8.45 2.30
CA LYS A 106 8.31 -9.69 1.60
C LYS A 106 8.50 -10.95 2.45
N LYS A 107 9.70 -11.10 3.03
CA LYS A 107 10.16 -12.27 3.80
C LYS A 107 10.80 -11.79 5.10
N PRO A 108 10.02 -11.16 6.01
CA PRO A 108 10.55 -10.52 7.22
C PRO A 108 11.37 -11.49 8.06
N GLN A 109 10.85 -12.68 8.34
CA GLN A 109 11.52 -13.70 9.16
C GLN A 109 12.88 -14.13 8.61
N GLN A 110 13.01 -14.25 7.28
CA GLN A 110 14.27 -14.61 6.62
C GLN A 110 15.25 -13.43 6.60
N THR A 111 14.76 -12.22 6.37
CA THR A 111 15.56 -10.98 6.39
C THR A 111 16.11 -10.73 7.80
N LEU A 112 15.28 -10.90 8.82
CA LEU A 112 15.65 -10.80 10.22
C LEU A 112 16.65 -11.88 10.64
N ALA A 113 16.53 -13.11 10.13
CA ALA A 113 17.52 -14.17 10.35
C ALA A 113 18.89 -13.82 9.72
N LYS A 114 18.90 -13.28 8.49
CA LYS A 114 20.12 -12.81 7.81
C LYS A 114 20.79 -11.67 8.59
N LEU A 115 20.02 -10.73 9.14
CA LEU A 115 20.52 -9.63 9.96
C LEU A 115 21.02 -10.12 11.34
N ALA A 116 20.36 -11.10 11.96
CA ALA A 116 20.82 -11.68 13.22
C ALA A 116 22.18 -12.38 13.09
N LYS A 117 22.51 -12.96 11.92
CA LYS A 117 23.87 -13.48 11.64
C LYS A 117 24.96 -12.40 11.60
N LEU A 118 24.60 -11.12 11.43
CA LEU A 118 25.54 -9.98 11.39
C LEU A 118 25.59 -9.19 12.71
N HIS A 119 24.50 -9.17 13.46
CA HIS A 119 24.36 -8.37 14.68
C HIS A 119 24.25 -9.21 15.97
N GLY A 120 24.17 -10.53 15.86
CA GLY A 120 24.05 -11.45 16.99
C GLY A 120 22.60 -11.84 17.32
N PRO A 121 22.42 -12.72 18.33
CA PRO A 121 21.13 -13.35 18.64
C PRO A 121 20.09 -12.39 19.24
N ILE A 122 20.51 -11.19 19.65
CA ILE A 122 19.65 -10.10 20.13
C ILE A 122 20.06 -8.81 19.41
N MET A 123 19.14 -8.21 18.64
CA MET A 123 19.44 -7.02 17.85
C MET A 123 18.33 -5.97 17.90
N SER A 124 18.69 -4.69 17.77
CA SER A 124 17.75 -3.57 17.73
C SER A 124 17.47 -3.08 16.30
N LEU A 125 16.23 -2.68 16.06
CA LEU A 125 15.73 -2.09 14.82
C LEU A 125 14.89 -0.86 15.15
N LYS A 126 14.98 0.16 14.31
CA LYS A 126 14.14 1.36 14.42
C LYS A 126 13.26 1.53 13.18
N LEU A 127 11.99 1.15 13.32
CA LEU A 127 10.98 1.22 12.27
C LEU A 127 10.16 2.51 12.49
N GLY A 128 10.62 3.60 11.85
CA GLY A 128 10.07 4.93 12.10
C GLY A 128 10.31 5.39 13.54
N GLN A 129 9.23 5.59 14.29
CA GLN A 129 9.30 5.89 15.73
C GLN A 129 9.40 4.63 16.60
N LEU A 130 8.98 3.46 16.09
CA LEU A 130 8.92 2.22 16.85
C LEU A 130 10.31 1.58 17.02
N THR A 131 10.76 1.45 18.26
CA THR A 131 11.93 0.64 18.61
C THR A 131 11.49 -0.82 18.74
N THR A 132 12.13 -1.70 17.96
CA THR A 132 11.86 -3.14 17.94
C THR A 132 13.14 -3.90 18.27
N ILE A 133 13.09 -4.83 19.20
CA ILE A 133 14.16 -5.78 19.49
C ILE A 133 13.77 -7.13 18.88
N VAL A 134 14.70 -7.75 18.17
CA VAL A 134 14.52 -9.06 17.53
C VAL A 134 15.46 -10.06 18.18
N MET A 135 14.90 -11.19 18.57
CA MET A 135 15.55 -12.23 19.36
C MET A 135 15.48 -13.55 18.60
N SER A 136 16.63 -14.20 18.39
CA SER A 136 16.80 -15.29 17.42
C SER A 136 17.55 -16.50 18.00
N SER A 137 17.45 -16.74 19.30
CA SER A 137 18.08 -17.86 20.02
C SER A 137 17.19 -18.39 21.17
N PRO A 138 17.32 -19.67 21.57
CA PRO A 138 16.58 -20.24 22.71
C PRO A 138 16.89 -19.53 24.03
N GLU A 139 18.13 -19.11 24.24
CA GLU A 139 18.60 -18.54 25.50
C GLU A 139 17.93 -17.19 25.74
N ILE A 140 17.85 -16.35 24.70
CA ILE A 140 17.13 -15.07 24.75
C ILE A 140 15.60 -15.28 24.72
N ALA A 141 15.10 -16.36 24.09
CA ALA A 141 13.68 -16.70 24.13
C ALA A 141 13.25 -17.14 25.54
N LYS A 142 14.10 -17.87 26.28
CA LYS A 142 13.92 -18.22 27.70
C LYS A 142 13.79 -16.97 28.56
N GLU A 143 14.64 -15.95 28.35
CA GLU A 143 14.53 -14.68 29.06
C GLU A 143 13.16 -14.01 28.87
N VAL A 144 12.58 -14.07 27.66
CA VAL A 144 11.24 -13.50 27.40
C VAL A 144 10.07 -14.37 27.86
N PHE A 145 10.23 -15.70 27.89
CA PHE A 145 9.16 -16.65 28.22
C PHE A 145 9.17 -17.16 29.67
N GLN A 146 10.28 -17.01 30.38
CA GLN A 146 10.47 -17.47 31.75
C GLN A 146 10.98 -16.33 32.65
N THR A 147 12.26 -15.95 32.52
CA THR A 147 12.98 -15.07 33.47
C THR A 147 12.32 -13.69 33.64
N HIS A 148 11.82 -13.12 32.54
CA HIS A 148 11.18 -11.80 32.51
C HIS A 148 9.76 -11.84 31.90
N ASP A 149 9.08 -13.00 31.93
CA ASP A 149 7.79 -13.19 31.26
C ASP A 149 6.75 -12.14 31.62
N LEU A 150 6.63 -11.73 32.89
CA LEU A 150 5.68 -10.70 33.32
C LEU A 150 6.04 -9.30 32.79
N LEU A 151 7.32 -9.00 32.58
CA LEU A 151 7.81 -7.71 32.10
C LEU A 151 7.62 -7.57 30.58
N PHE A 152 7.70 -8.67 29.84
CA PHE A 152 7.45 -8.70 28.39
C PHE A 152 6.04 -9.15 28.01
N SER A 153 5.20 -9.59 28.95
CA SER A 153 3.86 -10.12 28.71
C SER A 153 2.82 -9.11 28.17
N ASN A 154 3.19 -7.85 27.93
CA ASN A 154 2.33 -6.91 27.21
C ASN A 154 2.47 -7.07 25.68
N ARG A 155 1.61 -6.41 24.92
CA ARG A 155 1.54 -6.48 23.46
C ARG A 155 1.90 -5.15 22.81
N THR A 156 2.48 -5.22 21.61
CA THR A 156 2.38 -4.15 20.63
C THR A 156 1.10 -4.41 19.83
N ILE A 157 0.29 -3.38 19.63
CA ILE A 157 -1.07 -3.49 19.09
C ILE A 157 -1.07 -2.84 17.70
N PRO A 158 -1.17 -3.63 16.60
CA PRO A 158 -1.27 -3.09 15.25
C PRO A 158 -2.56 -2.31 15.07
N HIS A 159 -2.56 -1.19 14.36
CA HIS A 159 -3.75 -0.32 14.29
C HIS A 159 -4.96 -0.99 13.61
N ALA A 160 -4.71 -1.96 12.73
CA ALA A 160 -5.75 -2.82 12.15
C ALA A 160 -6.59 -3.59 13.20
N THR A 161 -6.08 -3.75 14.44
CA THR A 161 -6.75 -4.48 15.53
C THR A 161 -7.55 -3.60 16.48
N THR A 162 -7.53 -2.27 16.34
CA THR A 162 -8.29 -1.34 17.21
C THR A 162 -9.72 -1.08 16.72
N ILE A 163 -10.20 -1.91 15.79
CA ILE A 163 -11.53 -1.80 15.17
C ILE A 163 -12.58 -2.34 16.14
N HIS A 164 -13.72 -1.64 16.26
CA HIS A 164 -14.75 -1.91 17.27
C HIS A 164 -14.20 -2.05 18.70
N ASN A 165 -13.08 -1.37 19.00
CA ASN A 165 -12.32 -1.50 20.25
C ASN A 165 -11.85 -2.94 20.56
N HIS A 166 -11.60 -3.78 19.55
CA HIS A 166 -11.20 -5.19 19.73
C HIS A 166 -9.89 -5.33 20.53
N ASN A 167 -8.94 -4.42 20.38
CA ASN A 167 -7.73 -4.36 21.22
C ASN A 167 -8.00 -4.18 22.75
N HIS A 168 -9.22 -3.77 23.15
CA HIS A 168 -9.65 -3.65 24.54
C HIS A 168 -10.52 -4.84 25.02
N ASN A 169 -10.75 -5.85 24.17
CA ASN A 169 -11.62 -6.99 24.47
C ASN A 169 -10.97 -8.35 24.07
N SER A 170 -9.98 -8.33 23.18
CA SER A 170 -9.22 -9.49 22.69
C SER A 170 -8.30 -10.11 23.74
N VAL A 171 -8.35 -11.43 23.89
CA VAL A 171 -7.42 -12.20 24.74
C VAL A 171 -6.00 -12.24 24.15
N ALA A 172 -5.86 -12.02 22.83
CA ALA A 172 -4.58 -11.90 22.15
C ALA A 172 -3.88 -10.55 22.45
N PHE A 173 -4.63 -9.44 22.45
CA PHE A 173 -4.10 -8.06 22.49
C PHE A 173 -4.21 -7.32 23.84
N LEU A 174 -5.18 -7.65 24.70
CA LEU A 174 -5.32 -7.03 26.03
C LEU A 174 -4.00 -7.09 26.84
N PRO A 175 -3.64 -6.08 27.66
CA PRO A 175 -2.54 -6.18 28.63
C PRO A 175 -2.86 -7.19 29.74
N ILE A 176 -1.88 -7.52 30.60
CA ILE A 176 -2.12 -8.42 31.75
C ILE A 176 -2.99 -7.70 32.79
N SER A 177 -4.30 -7.92 32.72
CA SER A 177 -5.37 -7.35 33.55
C SER A 177 -6.23 -8.46 34.17
N PRO A 178 -7.20 -8.17 35.07
CA PRO A 178 -8.21 -9.14 35.51
C PRO A 178 -8.94 -9.78 34.32
N LEU A 179 -9.61 -8.98 33.49
CA LEU A 179 -10.31 -9.43 32.27
C LEU A 179 -9.47 -10.36 31.37
N TRP A 180 -8.18 -10.08 31.19
CA TRP A 180 -7.31 -10.97 30.41
C TRP A 180 -7.08 -12.32 31.11
N ARG A 181 -6.89 -12.33 32.44
CA ARG A 181 -6.78 -13.58 33.22
C ARG A 181 -8.08 -14.37 33.18
N ASP A 182 -9.22 -13.70 33.24
CA ASP A 182 -10.54 -14.35 33.25
C ASP A 182 -10.84 -14.98 31.89
N LEU A 183 -10.64 -14.24 30.79
CA LEU A 183 -10.70 -14.80 29.43
C LEU A 183 -9.73 -15.98 29.24
N ARG A 184 -8.51 -15.91 29.80
CA ARG A 184 -7.56 -17.04 29.78
C ARG A 184 -7.99 -18.22 30.63
N LYS A 185 -8.64 -18.00 31.78
CA LYS A 185 -9.17 -19.05 32.65
C LYS A 185 -10.32 -19.78 31.97
N ILE A 186 -11.23 -19.04 31.32
CA ILE A 186 -12.32 -19.60 30.50
C ILE A 186 -11.74 -20.41 29.33
N CYS A 187 -10.79 -19.83 28.56
CA CYS A 187 -10.10 -20.55 27.49
C CYS A 187 -9.45 -21.85 27.97
N ASN A 188 -8.66 -21.81 29.05
CA ASN A 188 -7.89 -22.98 29.50
C ASN A 188 -8.77 -24.05 30.18
N ASN A 189 -9.80 -23.66 30.93
CA ASN A 189 -10.54 -24.56 31.82
C ASN A 189 -11.88 -25.04 31.23
N GLN A 190 -12.54 -24.23 30.41
CA GLN A 190 -13.88 -24.48 29.91
C GLN A 190 -13.92 -24.73 28.40
N LEU A 191 -13.03 -24.09 27.62
CA LEU A 191 -13.01 -24.25 26.16
C LEU A 191 -11.98 -25.30 25.68
N PHE A 192 -10.71 -25.13 26.03
CA PHE A 192 -9.61 -26.00 25.57
C PHE A 192 -9.11 -26.99 26.63
N SER A 193 -9.91 -27.23 27.68
CA SER A 193 -9.62 -28.28 28.67
C SER A 193 -9.88 -29.66 28.07
N LYS A 194 -9.17 -30.69 28.55
CA LYS A 194 -9.32 -32.06 28.05
C LYS A 194 -10.78 -32.50 28.04
N LYS A 195 -11.54 -32.29 29.13
CA LYS A 195 -12.97 -32.65 29.23
C LYS A 195 -13.82 -32.01 28.12
N SER A 196 -13.65 -30.71 27.85
CA SER A 196 -14.44 -29.96 26.86
C SER A 196 -14.14 -30.42 25.43
N LEU A 197 -12.86 -30.66 25.15
CA LEU A 197 -12.44 -31.23 23.87
C LEU A 197 -12.92 -32.68 23.70
N ASP A 198 -12.79 -33.53 24.71
CA ASP A 198 -13.25 -34.93 24.65
C ASP A 198 -14.77 -35.02 24.41
N ALA A 199 -15.59 -34.19 25.07
CA ALA A 199 -17.03 -34.13 24.83
C ALA A 199 -17.37 -33.79 23.36
N SER A 200 -16.67 -32.83 22.78
CA SER A 200 -16.85 -32.37 21.39
C SER A 200 -16.14 -33.24 20.32
N GLN A 201 -15.57 -34.41 20.68
CA GLN A 201 -14.90 -35.30 19.72
C GLN A 201 -15.85 -35.81 18.62
N ASN A 202 -17.14 -36.03 18.92
CA ASN A 202 -18.12 -36.52 17.95
C ASN A 202 -18.33 -35.54 16.78
N LEU A 203 -18.38 -34.24 17.10
CA LEU A 203 -18.47 -33.15 16.11
C LEU A 203 -17.26 -33.16 15.18
N ARG A 204 -16.06 -33.33 15.75
CA ARG A 204 -14.80 -33.40 14.98
C ARG A 204 -14.73 -34.66 14.11
N ARG A 205 -15.10 -35.84 14.62
CA ARG A 205 -15.16 -37.08 13.83
C ARG A 205 -16.06 -36.92 12.59
N LYS A 206 -17.21 -36.23 12.72
CA LYS A 206 -18.09 -35.91 11.58
C LYS A 206 -17.36 -35.07 10.52
N LYS A 207 -16.70 -33.98 10.91
CA LYS A 207 -15.93 -33.11 9.98
C LYS A 207 -14.77 -33.86 9.31
N LEU A 208 -14.12 -34.78 10.04
CA LEU A 208 -13.06 -35.64 9.52
C LEU A 208 -13.60 -36.61 8.45
N GLN A 209 -14.75 -37.24 8.70
CA GLN A 209 -15.36 -38.14 7.72
C GLN A 209 -15.79 -37.40 6.44
N GLU A 210 -16.30 -36.17 6.55
CA GLU A 210 -16.63 -35.33 5.40
C GLU A 210 -15.39 -34.98 4.55
N LEU A 211 -14.26 -34.65 5.20
CA LEU A 211 -12.96 -34.49 4.53
C LEU A 211 -12.56 -35.77 3.77
N LEU A 212 -12.63 -36.93 4.41
CA LEU A 212 -12.25 -38.21 3.79
C LEU A 212 -13.18 -38.59 2.63
N ASN A 213 -14.48 -38.32 2.75
CA ASN A 213 -15.46 -38.57 1.69
C ASN A 213 -15.20 -37.71 0.44
N ASP A 214 -14.83 -36.43 0.61
CA ASP A 214 -14.51 -35.55 -0.50
C ASP A 214 -13.18 -35.92 -1.18
N VAL A 215 -12.14 -36.24 -0.40
CA VAL A 215 -10.86 -36.75 -0.95
C VAL A 215 -11.09 -38.08 -1.67
N HIS A 216 -11.96 -38.95 -1.16
CA HIS A 216 -12.32 -40.19 -1.84
C HIS A 216 -13.04 -39.94 -3.17
N ARG A 217 -13.96 -38.97 -3.24
CA ARG A 217 -14.64 -38.60 -4.51
C ARG A 217 -13.63 -38.15 -5.56
N SER A 218 -12.72 -37.25 -5.21
CA SER A 218 -11.65 -36.83 -6.14
C SER A 218 -10.71 -37.99 -6.48
N SER A 219 -10.44 -38.92 -5.56
CA SER A 219 -9.63 -40.11 -5.81
C SER A 219 -10.27 -41.08 -6.82
N LEU A 220 -11.60 -41.26 -6.79
CA LEU A 220 -12.33 -42.05 -7.79
C LEU A 220 -12.25 -41.42 -9.19
N ASN A 221 -12.25 -40.10 -9.26
CA ASN A 221 -12.23 -39.34 -10.51
C ASN A 221 -10.80 -39.07 -11.05
N GLY A 222 -9.74 -39.41 -10.30
CA GLY A 222 -8.36 -39.04 -10.61
C GLY A 222 -8.08 -37.54 -10.51
N GLU A 223 -8.91 -36.80 -9.78
CA GLU A 223 -8.88 -35.34 -9.68
C GLU A 223 -7.72 -34.80 -8.83
N VAL A 224 -7.30 -33.58 -9.15
CA VAL A 224 -6.24 -32.86 -8.45
C VAL A 224 -6.82 -32.04 -7.31
N VAL A 225 -6.43 -32.39 -6.08
CA VAL A 225 -6.80 -31.70 -4.85
C VAL A 225 -5.81 -30.57 -4.55
N ASP A 226 -6.32 -29.37 -4.26
CA ASP A 226 -5.58 -28.29 -3.59
C ASP A 226 -5.63 -28.54 -2.07
N ILE A 227 -4.50 -28.95 -1.50
CA ILE A 227 -4.40 -29.36 -0.10
C ILE A 227 -4.53 -28.16 0.84
N GLY A 228 -4.02 -26.98 0.47
CA GLY A 228 -4.17 -25.76 1.27
C GLY A 228 -5.62 -25.29 1.35
N THR A 229 -6.35 -25.30 0.22
CA THR A 229 -7.78 -24.98 0.18
C THR A 229 -8.62 -26.04 0.91
N LEU A 230 -8.30 -27.33 0.75
CA LEU A 230 -8.97 -28.41 1.47
C LEU A 230 -8.76 -28.29 2.98
N ALA A 231 -7.51 -28.17 3.42
CA ALA A 231 -7.17 -28.03 4.83
C ALA A 231 -7.75 -26.75 5.44
N PHE A 232 -7.86 -25.64 4.69
CA PHE A 232 -8.60 -24.46 5.13
C PHE A 232 -10.07 -24.77 5.39
N ARG A 233 -10.77 -25.38 4.42
CA ARG A 233 -12.21 -25.70 4.54
C ARG A 233 -12.49 -26.64 5.71
N THR A 234 -11.67 -27.68 5.90
CA THR A 234 -11.84 -28.56 7.07
C THR A 234 -11.46 -27.84 8.37
N SER A 235 -10.40 -27.02 8.39
CA SER A 235 -10.03 -26.26 9.60
C SER A 235 -11.12 -25.28 10.04
N ILE A 236 -11.74 -24.54 9.11
CA ILE A 236 -12.82 -23.62 9.48
C ILE A 236 -14.07 -24.38 9.92
N ASN A 237 -14.42 -25.50 9.27
CA ASN A 237 -15.57 -26.32 9.67
C ASN A 237 -15.33 -27.01 11.03
N PHE A 238 -14.13 -27.51 11.32
CA PHE A 238 -13.78 -28.00 12.67
C PHE A 238 -14.01 -26.92 13.73
N LEU A 239 -13.56 -25.70 13.47
CA LEU A 239 -13.67 -24.59 14.42
C LEU A 239 -15.12 -24.10 14.55
N SER A 240 -15.82 -23.82 13.44
CA SER A 240 -17.21 -23.35 13.48
C SER A 240 -18.16 -24.40 14.07
N ASN A 241 -17.91 -25.68 13.84
CA ASN A 241 -18.72 -26.75 14.40
C ASN A 241 -18.44 -26.94 15.90
N THR A 242 -17.16 -26.90 16.33
CA THR A 242 -16.83 -26.90 17.77
C THR A 242 -17.31 -25.63 18.50
N PHE A 243 -17.48 -24.51 17.78
CA PHE A 243 -17.86 -23.22 18.38
C PHE A 243 -19.37 -22.95 18.37
N PHE A 244 -20.11 -23.44 17.37
CA PHE A 244 -21.51 -23.08 17.13
C PHE A 244 -22.37 -24.25 16.60
N SER A 245 -21.81 -25.46 16.51
CA SER A 245 -22.44 -26.65 15.90
C SER A 245 -22.85 -26.47 14.42
N LEU A 246 -22.22 -25.51 13.73
CA LEU A 246 -22.51 -25.13 12.35
C LEU A 246 -21.27 -25.16 11.47
N ASP A 247 -21.47 -25.36 10.18
CA ASP A 247 -20.41 -25.46 9.18
C ASP A 247 -20.39 -24.19 8.31
N PHE A 248 -19.25 -23.50 8.25
CA PHE A 248 -19.14 -22.24 7.50
C PHE A 248 -18.73 -22.45 6.03
N GLY A 249 -17.87 -23.43 5.75
CA GLY A 249 -17.46 -23.83 4.40
C GLY A 249 -18.23 -25.05 3.89
N ASN A 250 -19.56 -24.91 3.72
CA ASN A 250 -20.41 -25.96 3.16
C ASN A 250 -20.35 -25.99 1.62
N SER A 251 -20.70 -24.89 0.96
CA SER A 251 -20.53 -24.73 -0.48
C SER A 251 -19.15 -24.19 -0.84
N VAL A 252 -18.77 -24.33 -2.12
CA VAL A 252 -17.55 -23.73 -2.68
C VAL A 252 -17.58 -22.21 -2.59
N GLY A 253 -18.74 -21.59 -2.81
CA GLY A 253 -18.92 -20.14 -2.76
C GLY A 253 -18.74 -19.57 -1.35
N GLU A 254 -19.39 -20.17 -0.35
CA GLU A 254 -19.21 -19.81 1.05
C GLU A 254 -17.77 -20.04 1.50
N THR A 255 -17.18 -21.19 1.14
CA THR A 255 -15.78 -21.52 1.47
C THR A 255 -14.83 -20.42 1.01
N GLU A 256 -14.92 -19.98 -0.26
CA GLU A 256 -14.05 -18.91 -0.76
C GLU A 256 -14.38 -17.52 -0.18
N GLU A 257 -15.64 -17.24 0.22
CA GLU A 257 -15.95 -16.01 0.97
C GLU A 257 -15.32 -16.03 2.37
N TYR A 258 -15.56 -17.06 3.18
CA TYR A 258 -15.01 -17.14 4.54
C TYR A 258 -13.48 -17.18 4.53
N LYS A 259 -12.89 -17.92 3.60
CA LYS A 259 -11.44 -17.92 3.30
C LYS A 259 -10.96 -16.53 2.89
N GLY A 260 -11.71 -15.84 2.04
CA GLY A 260 -11.46 -14.45 1.67
C GLY A 260 -11.49 -13.50 2.86
N ILE A 261 -12.44 -13.66 3.79
CA ILE A 261 -12.59 -12.84 5.00
C ILE A 261 -11.43 -13.09 5.97
N VAL A 262 -11.20 -14.35 6.36
CA VAL A 262 -10.16 -14.72 7.35
C VAL A 262 -8.76 -14.39 6.82
N LYS A 263 -8.42 -14.87 5.62
CA LYS A 263 -7.08 -14.71 5.02
C LYS A 263 -6.72 -13.25 4.75
N ASN A 264 -7.69 -12.42 4.35
CA ASN A 264 -7.43 -10.98 4.16
C ASN A 264 -7.44 -10.18 5.47
N LEU A 265 -8.16 -10.61 6.50
CA LEU A 265 -8.04 -10.02 7.84
C LEU A 265 -6.69 -10.37 8.49
N GLY A 266 -6.27 -11.64 8.46
CA GLY A 266 -4.95 -12.08 8.90
C GLY A 266 -3.82 -11.33 8.16
N ARG A 267 -3.92 -11.24 6.83
CA ARG A 267 -3.02 -10.41 5.99
C ARG A 267 -3.05 -8.93 6.40
N ALA A 268 -4.21 -8.33 6.68
CA ALA A 268 -4.30 -6.93 7.08
C ALA A 268 -3.65 -6.67 8.45
N ILE A 269 -3.69 -7.63 9.38
CA ILE A 269 -3.03 -7.56 10.69
C ILE A 269 -1.51 -7.78 10.57
N ALA A 270 -1.07 -8.64 9.66
CA ALA A 270 0.34 -8.98 9.45
C ALA A 270 1.09 -8.02 8.49
N THR A 271 0.39 -7.24 7.67
CA THR A 271 1.00 -6.30 6.71
C THR A 271 1.64 -5.12 7.45
N PRO A 272 2.92 -4.76 7.18
CA PRO A 272 3.54 -3.57 7.75
C PRO A 272 2.74 -2.29 7.42
N ASN A 273 2.20 -1.67 8.47
CA ASN A 273 1.42 -0.44 8.38
C ASN A 273 2.26 0.77 8.84
N LEU A 274 2.39 1.77 7.98
CA LEU A 274 3.02 3.06 8.26
C LEU A 274 2.42 3.75 9.49
N GLU A 275 1.13 3.54 9.77
CA GLU A 275 0.44 4.06 10.94
C GLU A 275 1.03 3.57 12.27
N ASP A 276 1.57 2.34 12.31
CA ASP A 276 2.17 1.76 13.52
C ASP A 276 3.65 2.16 13.69
N PHE A 277 4.29 2.64 12.62
CA PHE A 277 5.63 3.23 12.66
C PHE A 277 5.61 4.76 12.85
N PHE A 278 4.52 5.42 12.44
CA PHE A 278 4.33 6.87 12.46
C PHE A 278 2.90 7.21 12.93
N PRO A 279 2.68 7.37 14.24
CA PRO A 279 1.33 7.51 14.82
C PRO A 279 0.47 8.65 14.27
N LEU A 280 1.07 9.71 13.73
CA LEU A 280 0.37 10.83 13.09
C LEU A 280 -0.45 10.41 11.86
N LEU A 281 -0.09 9.30 11.19
CA LEU A 281 -0.80 8.82 10.00
C LEU A 281 -2.12 8.11 10.32
N LYS A 282 -2.40 7.80 11.60
CA LYS A 282 -3.62 7.11 12.08
C LYS A 282 -4.93 7.84 11.78
N MET A 283 -4.85 9.12 11.46
CA MET A 283 -6.02 9.93 11.07
C MET A 283 -6.37 9.81 9.58
N VAL A 284 -5.52 9.15 8.76
CA VAL A 284 -5.62 9.15 7.29
C VAL A 284 -5.77 7.74 6.70
N ASP A 285 -5.29 6.67 7.38
CA ASP A 285 -5.21 5.30 6.85
C ASP A 285 -4.63 5.26 5.42
N PRO A 286 -3.38 5.74 5.20
CA PRO A 286 -2.82 5.96 3.87
C PRO A 286 -2.61 4.68 3.05
N GLN A 287 -2.68 3.50 3.67
CA GLN A 287 -2.63 2.20 2.99
C GLN A 287 -4.02 1.54 2.86
N GLY A 288 -5.08 2.13 3.42
CA GLY A 288 -6.43 1.55 3.50
C GLY A 288 -6.52 0.25 4.31
N ILE A 289 -5.51 -0.07 5.13
CA ILE A 289 -5.40 -1.34 5.85
C ILE A 289 -6.49 -1.42 6.92
N ARG A 290 -6.63 -0.35 7.71
CA ARG A 290 -7.62 -0.29 8.80
C ARG A 290 -9.05 -0.29 8.24
N ARG A 291 -9.30 0.39 7.13
CA ARG A 291 -10.58 0.40 6.42
C ARG A 291 -10.96 -0.98 5.87
N ARG A 292 -10.03 -1.68 5.19
CA ARG A 292 -10.28 -3.05 4.69
C ARG A 292 -10.53 -4.05 5.83
N ALA A 293 -9.70 -4.01 6.88
CA ALA A 293 -9.91 -4.83 8.08
C ALA A 293 -11.30 -4.58 8.71
N SER A 294 -11.80 -3.34 8.66
CA SER A 294 -13.12 -2.99 9.21
C SER A 294 -14.26 -3.68 8.47
N THR A 295 -14.15 -3.91 7.16
CA THR A 295 -15.15 -4.67 6.40
C THR A 295 -15.19 -6.14 6.84
N TYR A 296 -14.02 -6.77 6.99
CA TYR A 296 -13.94 -8.19 7.38
C TYR A 296 -14.40 -8.42 8.83
N VAL A 297 -13.98 -7.56 9.77
CA VAL A 297 -14.41 -7.63 11.18
C VAL A 297 -15.92 -7.41 11.32
N SER A 298 -16.50 -6.42 10.61
CA SER A 298 -17.94 -6.19 10.66
C SER A 298 -18.75 -7.35 10.07
N LYS A 299 -18.28 -8.03 9.02
CA LYS A 299 -18.93 -9.26 8.51
C LYS A 299 -18.96 -10.36 9.57
N LEU A 300 -17.81 -10.68 10.18
CA LEU A 300 -17.72 -11.71 11.21
C LEU A 300 -18.57 -11.37 12.44
N PHE A 301 -18.61 -10.10 12.86
CA PHE A 301 -19.47 -9.67 13.96
C PHE A 301 -20.97 -9.83 13.65
N ALA A 302 -21.43 -9.46 12.46
CA ALA A 302 -22.82 -9.66 12.06
C ALA A 302 -23.22 -11.15 12.06
N ILE A 303 -22.31 -12.04 11.66
CA ILE A 303 -22.50 -13.50 11.76
C ILE A 303 -22.62 -13.92 13.23
N PHE A 304 -21.68 -13.53 14.09
CA PHE A 304 -21.71 -13.92 15.50
C PHE A 304 -22.93 -13.35 16.26
N ASP A 305 -23.34 -12.12 15.95
CA ASP A 305 -24.59 -11.53 16.46
C ASP A 305 -25.80 -12.39 16.07
N GLY A 306 -25.92 -12.79 14.79
CA GLY A 306 -27.00 -13.67 14.34
C GLY A 306 -27.00 -15.07 14.98
N LEU A 307 -25.82 -15.61 15.30
CA LEU A 307 -25.70 -16.90 15.99
C LEU A 307 -26.07 -16.82 17.47
N ILE A 308 -25.59 -15.80 18.18
CA ILE A 308 -25.94 -15.52 19.58
C ILE A 308 -27.46 -15.28 19.69
N HIS A 309 -28.02 -14.46 18.80
CA HIS A 309 -29.45 -14.13 18.78
C HIS A 309 -30.32 -15.37 18.59
N LYS A 310 -30.00 -16.24 17.61
CA LYS A 310 -30.72 -17.50 17.39
C LYS A 310 -30.68 -18.44 18.59
N ARG A 311 -29.50 -18.66 19.20
CA ARG A 311 -29.35 -19.57 20.34
C ARG A 311 -30.11 -19.05 21.58
N LEU A 312 -30.29 -17.73 21.71
CA LEU A 312 -31.09 -17.11 22.78
C LEU A 312 -32.60 -17.07 22.51
N GLU A 313 -33.05 -16.82 21.28
CA GLU A 313 -34.49 -16.73 20.95
C GLU A 313 -35.18 -18.09 20.92
N PHE A 314 -34.57 -19.07 20.25
CA PHE A 314 -35.22 -20.35 19.99
C PHE A 314 -35.13 -21.34 21.16
N GLY A 315 -34.36 -20.99 22.21
CA GLY A 315 -34.27 -21.77 23.46
C GLY A 315 -33.97 -23.24 23.20
N ASP A 316 -33.02 -23.51 22.29
CA ASP A 316 -32.90 -24.79 21.60
C ASP A 316 -32.80 -25.95 22.59
N ALA A 317 -33.82 -26.82 22.59
CA ALA A 317 -33.99 -27.88 23.60
C ALA A 317 -32.88 -28.94 23.54
N THR A 318 -32.06 -28.92 22.48
CA THR A 318 -30.80 -29.63 22.40
C THR A 318 -29.65 -28.74 22.89
N ASN A 319 -29.14 -29.03 24.10
CA ASN A 319 -27.78 -28.60 24.48
C ASN A 319 -26.82 -29.17 23.42
N ASN A 320 -26.09 -28.30 22.72
CA ASN A 320 -25.26 -28.73 21.59
C ASN A 320 -23.83 -29.12 22.02
N ASP A 321 -23.51 -29.00 23.32
CA ASP A 321 -22.17 -29.22 23.90
C ASP A 321 -21.05 -28.41 23.21
N ASP A 322 -21.40 -27.26 22.63
CA ASP A 322 -20.48 -26.36 21.93
C ASP A 322 -19.97 -25.18 22.79
N MET A 323 -18.98 -24.47 22.26
CA MET A 323 -18.38 -23.34 22.98
C MET A 323 -19.30 -22.12 23.07
N LEU A 324 -20.33 -21.99 22.23
CA LEU A 324 -21.32 -20.91 22.36
C LEU A 324 -22.23 -21.17 23.55
N ASP A 325 -22.80 -22.38 23.69
CA ASP A 325 -23.60 -22.75 24.87
C ASP A 325 -22.78 -22.59 26.16
N THR A 326 -21.54 -23.07 26.14
CA THR A 326 -20.59 -22.89 27.26
C THR A 326 -20.41 -21.41 27.65
N LEU A 327 -20.29 -20.50 26.68
CA LEU A 327 -20.09 -19.08 26.93
C LEU A 327 -21.38 -18.33 27.29
N LEU A 328 -22.53 -18.73 26.76
CA LEU A 328 -23.84 -18.18 27.12
C LEU A 328 -24.23 -18.58 28.54
N ASN A 329 -23.99 -19.82 28.96
CA ASN A 329 -24.22 -20.26 30.34
C ASN A 329 -23.39 -19.44 31.33
N ILE A 330 -22.10 -19.19 31.04
CA ILE A 330 -21.25 -18.30 31.86
C ILE A 330 -21.80 -16.86 31.87
N SER A 331 -22.37 -16.39 30.76
CA SER A 331 -22.98 -15.05 30.64
C SER A 331 -24.32 -14.92 31.39
N GLN A 332 -25.00 -16.03 31.66
CA GLN A 332 -26.21 -16.10 32.49
C GLN A 332 -25.84 -16.19 33.99
N GLU A 333 -24.81 -16.97 34.34
CA GLU A 333 -24.24 -17.03 35.70
C GLU A 333 -23.67 -15.68 36.15
N ASP A 334 -22.89 -15.03 35.28
CA ASP A 334 -22.12 -13.82 35.59
C ASP A 334 -21.90 -12.97 34.33
N GLY A 335 -22.85 -12.07 34.09
CA GLY A 335 -22.82 -11.07 33.02
C GLY A 335 -21.65 -10.07 33.09
N GLN A 336 -20.95 -9.95 34.23
CA GLN A 336 -19.76 -9.10 34.33
C GLN A 336 -18.52 -9.81 33.79
N LYS A 337 -18.38 -11.10 34.10
CA LYS A 337 -17.31 -12.02 33.65
C LYS A 337 -17.43 -12.38 32.16
N MET A 338 -18.64 -12.65 31.66
CA MET A 338 -18.90 -12.85 30.23
C MET A 338 -20.10 -12.03 29.77
N ASP A 339 -20.02 -11.38 28.60
CA ASP A 339 -21.15 -10.71 27.96
C ASP A 339 -21.10 -10.94 26.44
N HIS A 340 -22.21 -10.67 25.72
CA HIS A 340 -22.30 -10.93 24.28
C HIS A 340 -21.20 -10.22 23.46
N LYS A 341 -20.69 -9.06 23.90
CA LYS A 341 -19.57 -8.39 23.25
C LYS A 341 -18.27 -9.13 23.52
N LYS A 342 -17.96 -9.50 24.77
CA LYS A 342 -16.79 -10.35 25.11
C LYS A 342 -16.80 -11.65 24.31
N ILE A 343 -17.96 -12.30 24.18
CA ILE A 343 -18.17 -13.51 23.36
C ILE A 343 -17.75 -13.27 21.90
N LYS A 344 -18.29 -12.24 21.23
CA LYS A 344 -17.95 -11.93 19.82
C LYS A 344 -16.47 -11.58 19.62
N HIS A 345 -15.85 -10.84 20.55
CA HIS A 345 -14.42 -10.53 20.47
C HIS A 345 -13.54 -11.77 20.68
N LEU A 346 -13.96 -12.71 21.54
CA LEU A 346 -13.27 -13.98 21.75
C LEU A 346 -13.39 -14.90 20.52
N PHE A 347 -14.58 -15.08 19.95
CA PHE A 347 -14.72 -15.88 18.72
C PHE A 347 -13.96 -15.30 17.53
N LEU A 348 -13.82 -13.97 17.44
CA LEU A 348 -12.95 -13.34 16.44
C LEU A 348 -11.47 -13.70 16.63
N ASP A 349 -10.95 -13.66 17.87
CA ASP A 349 -9.58 -14.12 18.16
C ASP A 349 -9.41 -15.59 17.75
N LEU A 350 -10.36 -16.46 18.12
CA LEU A 350 -10.24 -17.90 17.98
C LEU A 350 -10.34 -18.40 16.52
N ILE A 351 -11.31 -17.91 15.74
CA ILE A 351 -11.49 -18.34 14.34
C ILE A 351 -10.33 -17.85 13.47
N VAL A 352 -9.92 -16.59 13.62
CA VAL A 352 -8.85 -15.99 12.81
C VAL A 352 -7.50 -16.63 13.15
N ALA A 353 -7.21 -16.88 14.43
CA ALA A 353 -5.97 -17.53 14.83
C ALA A 353 -5.94 -19.02 14.48
N GLY A 354 -7.03 -19.76 14.68
CA GLY A 354 -7.08 -21.21 14.50
C GLY A 354 -7.06 -21.66 13.04
N THR A 355 -7.75 -20.95 12.15
CA THR A 355 -8.01 -21.43 10.78
C THR A 355 -6.76 -21.37 9.90
N ASP A 356 -6.17 -20.17 9.73
CA ASP A 356 -5.01 -19.96 8.84
C ASP A 356 -3.78 -20.73 9.35
N THR A 357 -3.57 -20.83 10.66
CA THR A 357 -2.38 -21.49 11.22
C THR A 357 -2.44 -23.02 11.12
N THR A 358 -3.60 -23.63 11.34
CA THR A 358 -3.77 -25.08 11.24
C THR A 358 -3.71 -25.53 9.78
N SER A 359 -4.40 -24.83 8.88
CA SER A 359 -4.40 -25.14 7.45
C SER A 359 -3.02 -24.97 6.80
N TYR A 360 -2.28 -23.91 7.13
CA TYR A 360 -0.88 -23.73 6.71
C TYR A 360 0.01 -24.88 7.21
N THR A 361 -0.09 -25.24 8.48
CA THR A 361 0.73 -26.34 9.05
C THR A 361 0.42 -27.68 8.37
N MET A 362 -0.86 -27.95 8.08
CA MET A 362 -1.29 -29.16 7.38
C MET A 362 -0.82 -29.20 5.91
N GLU A 363 -0.87 -28.08 5.19
CA GLU A 363 -0.36 -27.97 3.81
C GLU A 363 1.15 -28.27 3.76
N TRP A 364 1.92 -27.74 4.72
CA TRP A 364 3.37 -28.01 4.82
C TRP A 364 3.69 -29.44 5.27
N ALA A 365 2.92 -30.04 6.18
CA ALA A 365 3.10 -31.44 6.57
C ALA A 365 2.94 -32.37 5.36
N MET A 366 1.89 -32.16 4.56
CA MET A 366 1.67 -32.92 3.32
C MET A 366 2.74 -32.62 2.26
N THR A 367 3.18 -31.36 2.13
CA THR A 367 4.26 -30.98 1.18
C THR A 367 5.55 -31.73 1.48
N GLU A 368 5.97 -31.72 2.75
CA GLU A 368 7.21 -32.39 3.17
C GLU A 368 7.09 -33.91 3.08
N LEU A 369 5.96 -34.52 3.46
CA LEU A 369 5.80 -35.97 3.36
C LEU A 369 5.78 -36.48 1.91
N ILE A 370 5.14 -35.77 0.97
CA ILE A 370 5.14 -36.16 -0.45
C ILE A 370 6.55 -35.98 -1.05
N ASN A 371 7.32 -34.99 -0.59
CA ASN A 371 8.72 -34.79 -0.97
C ASN A 371 9.72 -35.76 -0.29
N ASN A 372 9.33 -36.45 0.79
CA ASN A 372 10.19 -37.36 1.54
C ASN A 372 9.56 -38.78 1.63
N PRO A 373 9.62 -39.61 0.57
CA PRO A 373 8.98 -40.93 0.52
C PRO A 373 9.31 -41.86 1.68
N ASN A 374 10.54 -41.83 2.21
CA ASN A 374 10.94 -42.59 3.40
C ASN A 374 10.15 -42.16 4.66
N ALA A 375 9.88 -40.87 4.84
CA ALA A 375 9.07 -40.39 5.95
C ALA A 375 7.59 -40.72 5.76
N MET A 376 7.07 -40.62 4.53
CA MET A 376 5.72 -41.11 4.18
C MET A 376 5.57 -42.62 4.44
N TRP A 377 6.59 -43.42 4.14
CA TRP A 377 6.60 -44.86 4.39
C TRP A 377 6.51 -45.20 5.88
N LYS A 378 7.40 -44.61 6.70
CA LYS A 378 7.38 -44.82 8.16
C LYS A 378 6.05 -44.40 8.79
N ALA A 379 5.47 -43.29 8.34
CA ALA A 379 4.14 -42.86 8.78
C ALA A 379 3.05 -43.88 8.43
N LYS A 380 3.09 -44.43 7.21
CA LYS A 380 2.15 -45.49 6.79
C LYS A 380 2.32 -46.77 7.59
N ARG A 381 3.56 -47.19 7.89
CA ARG A 381 3.84 -48.37 8.74
C ARG A 381 3.30 -48.22 10.15
N GLU A 382 3.57 -47.10 10.81
CA GLU A 382 3.02 -46.82 12.15
C GLU A 382 1.49 -46.89 12.17
N LEU A 383 0.82 -46.30 11.18
CA LEU A 383 -0.65 -46.30 11.08
C LEU A 383 -1.21 -47.69 10.74
N GLU A 384 -0.56 -48.43 9.84
CA GLU A 384 -0.88 -49.81 9.49
C GLU A 384 -0.77 -50.75 10.70
N GLU A 385 0.30 -50.62 11.49
CA GLU A 385 0.57 -51.45 12.68
C GLU A 385 -0.33 -51.09 13.87
N THR A 386 -0.68 -49.81 14.04
CA THR A 386 -1.37 -49.30 15.24
C THR A 386 -2.90 -49.23 15.09
N ILE A 387 -3.39 -48.99 13.86
CA ILE A 387 -4.80 -48.73 13.52
C ILE A 387 -5.35 -49.73 12.50
N GLY A 388 -4.50 -50.19 11.57
CA GLY A 388 -4.90 -50.97 10.41
C GLY A 388 -5.18 -50.10 9.17
N ILE A 389 -4.89 -50.65 7.98
CA ILE A 389 -4.93 -49.93 6.70
C ILE A 389 -6.34 -49.37 6.42
N GLY A 390 -6.42 -48.05 6.21
CA GLY A 390 -7.67 -47.38 5.83
C GLY A 390 -8.75 -47.33 6.92
N ASN A 391 -8.49 -47.86 8.12
CA ASN A 391 -9.39 -47.74 9.26
C ASN A 391 -9.46 -46.27 9.75
N PRO A 392 -10.63 -45.81 10.25
CA PRO A 392 -10.75 -44.50 10.88
C PRO A 392 -9.82 -44.37 12.09
N ILE A 393 -9.27 -43.17 12.30
CA ILE A 393 -8.41 -42.84 13.45
C ILE A 393 -9.22 -42.08 14.48
N GLU A 394 -9.17 -42.53 15.75
CA GLU A 394 -9.79 -41.84 16.87
C GLU A 394 -8.81 -40.95 17.64
N GLU A 395 -9.31 -39.95 18.37
CA GLU A 395 -8.44 -39.08 19.19
C GLU A 395 -7.74 -39.83 20.34
N SER A 396 -8.28 -40.98 20.74
CA SER A 396 -7.64 -41.92 21.67
C SER A 396 -6.38 -42.57 21.10
N ASP A 397 -6.30 -42.73 19.78
CA ASP A 397 -5.19 -43.42 19.12
C ASP A 397 -3.95 -42.55 18.95
N ILE A 398 -4.13 -41.22 18.93
CA ILE A 398 -3.07 -40.23 18.73
C ILE A 398 -1.87 -40.48 19.67
N ALA A 399 -2.14 -40.85 20.93
CA ALA A 399 -1.10 -41.13 21.93
C ALA A 399 -0.25 -42.39 21.64
N ARG A 400 -0.70 -43.24 20.70
CA ARG A 400 0.00 -44.45 20.22
C ARG A 400 0.80 -44.22 18.93
N LEU A 401 0.84 -42.98 18.40
CA LEU A 401 1.42 -42.63 17.10
C LEU A 401 2.62 -41.66 17.24
N PRO A 402 3.76 -42.11 17.82
CA PRO A 402 4.92 -41.26 18.09
C PRO A 402 5.57 -40.64 16.84
N TYR A 403 5.58 -41.33 15.70
CA TYR A 403 6.12 -40.81 14.44
C TYR A 403 5.19 -39.76 13.82
N LEU A 404 3.86 -39.92 13.89
CA LEU A 404 2.90 -38.86 13.52
C LEU A 404 3.05 -37.59 14.38
N HIS A 405 3.27 -37.77 15.68
CA HIS A 405 3.66 -36.69 16.60
C HIS A 405 4.98 -36.04 16.17
N ALA A 406 5.99 -36.84 15.82
CA ALA A 406 7.30 -36.38 15.38
C ALA A 406 7.26 -35.59 14.06
N ILE A 407 6.47 -36.05 13.09
CA ILE A 407 6.18 -35.34 11.82
C ILE A 407 5.59 -33.96 12.10
N THR A 408 4.68 -33.87 13.07
CA THR A 408 4.01 -32.60 13.41
C THR A 408 4.96 -31.67 14.15
N LYS A 409 5.82 -32.19 15.05
CA LYS A 409 6.92 -31.41 15.67
C LYS A 409 7.91 -30.88 14.63
N GLU A 410 8.32 -31.70 13.66
CA GLU A 410 9.27 -31.31 12.59
C GLU A 410 8.66 -30.30 11.62
N THR A 411 7.39 -30.49 11.23
CA THR A 411 6.63 -29.52 10.44
C THR A 411 6.53 -28.18 11.18
N LEU A 412 6.28 -28.17 12.49
CA LEU A 412 6.23 -26.94 13.27
C LEU A 412 7.62 -26.29 13.50
N ARG A 413 8.72 -27.06 13.46
CA ARG A 413 10.10 -26.53 13.47
C ARG A 413 10.42 -25.82 12.16
N MET A 414 10.14 -26.46 11.03
CA MET A 414 10.47 -25.92 9.71
C MET A 414 9.46 -24.87 9.24
N HIS A 415 8.17 -25.08 9.46
CA HIS A 415 7.09 -24.23 8.94
C HIS A 415 6.17 -23.74 10.06
N PRO A 416 6.70 -23.01 11.06
CA PRO A 416 5.87 -22.44 12.13
C PRO A 416 4.89 -21.42 11.55
N GLY A 417 3.59 -21.67 11.64
CA GLY A 417 2.53 -20.79 11.12
C GLY A 417 2.53 -19.36 11.69
N ALA A 418 3.25 -19.12 12.80
CA ALA A 418 3.55 -17.79 13.32
C ALA A 418 5.08 -17.59 13.44
N PRO A 419 5.81 -17.37 12.33
CA PRO A 419 7.29 -17.48 12.28
C PRO A 419 8.05 -16.41 13.08
N LEU A 420 7.37 -15.33 13.46
CA LEU A 420 7.85 -14.24 14.32
C LEU A 420 7.07 -14.12 15.65
N LEU A 421 6.11 -15.03 15.86
CA LEU A 421 5.02 -14.97 16.84
C LEU A 421 4.21 -13.67 16.78
N LEU A 422 3.20 -13.57 17.66
CA LEU A 422 2.55 -12.29 17.97
C LEU A 422 3.56 -11.41 18.74
N PRO A 423 3.80 -10.15 18.34
CA PRO A 423 4.74 -9.27 19.02
C PRO A 423 4.43 -9.07 20.51
N ARG A 424 5.48 -9.00 21.33
CA ARG A 424 5.42 -8.63 22.75
C ARG A 424 5.88 -7.18 22.95
N LYS A 425 5.75 -6.63 24.16
CA LYS A 425 6.14 -5.25 24.49
C LYS A 425 6.70 -5.14 25.90
N ALA A 426 7.85 -4.49 26.04
CA ALA A 426 8.49 -4.23 27.34
C ALA A 426 7.64 -3.30 28.21
N LYS A 427 7.31 -3.73 29.44
CA LYS A 427 6.54 -2.94 30.43
C LYS A 427 7.37 -1.82 31.08
N ILE A 428 8.66 -2.06 31.26
CA ILE A 428 9.68 -1.18 31.85
C ILE A 428 11.00 -1.36 31.10
N ASP A 429 12.05 -0.63 31.48
CA ASP A 429 13.42 -0.96 31.05
C ASP A 429 13.84 -2.30 31.67
N VAL A 430 14.48 -3.19 30.89
CA VAL A 430 14.94 -4.52 31.32
C VAL A 430 16.34 -4.77 30.77
N GLU A 431 17.29 -5.22 31.59
CA GLU A 431 18.62 -5.62 31.11
C GLU A 431 18.62 -7.09 30.65
N ILE A 432 19.14 -7.37 29.46
CA ILE A 432 19.38 -8.74 28.95
C ILE A 432 20.80 -8.80 28.38
N ASN A 433 21.62 -9.74 28.86
CA ASN A 433 23.00 -9.97 28.43
C ASN A 433 23.86 -8.69 28.37
N GLY A 434 23.65 -7.78 29.33
CA GLY A 434 24.35 -6.50 29.41
C GLY A 434 23.92 -5.47 28.34
N TYR A 435 22.68 -5.56 27.85
CA TYR A 435 22.02 -4.57 27.01
C TYR A 435 20.67 -4.13 27.61
N THR A 436 20.39 -2.82 27.61
CA THR A 436 19.08 -2.32 28.02
C THR A 436 18.05 -2.50 26.92
N ILE A 437 16.95 -3.17 27.25
CA ILE A 437 15.72 -3.23 26.47
C ILE A 437 14.77 -2.14 26.99
N PRO A 438 14.55 -1.03 26.28
CA PRO A 438 13.87 0.14 26.83
C PRO A 438 12.35 -0.05 26.93
N GLN A 439 11.74 0.63 27.89
CA GLN A 439 10.30 0.63 28.12
C GLN A 439 9.52 0.92 26.83
N GLY A 440 8.51 0.08 26.57
CA GLY A 440 7.64 0.21 25.42
C GLY A 440 8.23 -0.28 24.09
N ALA A 441 9.47 -0.78 24.07
CA ALA A 441 10.02 -1.46 22.90
C ALA A 441 9.16 -2.67 22.51
N GLN A 442 8.95 -2.84 21.21
CA GLN A 442 8.37 -4.06 20.65
C GLN A 442 9.40 -5.19 20.71
N ILE A 443 8.98 -6.39 21.10
CA ILE A 443 9.84 -7.58 21.14
C ILE A 443 9.30 -8.60 20.14
N ILE A 444 10.17 -9.10 19.26
CA ILE A 444 9.89 -10.13 18.26
C ILE A 444 10.82 -11.32 18.49
N ILE A 445 10.26 -12.54 18.46
CA ILE A 445 11.03 -13.79 18.62
C ILE A 445 10.98 -14.55 17.31
N ASN A 446 12.11 -14.67 16.64
CA ASN A 446 12.22 -15.24 15.30
C ASN A 446 12.30 -16.76 15.35
N GLN A 447 11.15 -17.43 15.56
CA GLN A 447 11.03 -18.89 15.58
C GLN A 447 11.58 -19.53 14.30
N TRP A 448 11.37 -18.90 13.15
CA TRP A 448 11.92 -19.38 11.87
C TRP A 448 13.45 -19.46 11.87
N ALA A 449 14.13 -18.55 12.59
CA ALA A 449 15.58 -18.58 12.76
C ALA A 449 16.02 -19.60 13.83
N ILE A 450 15.33 -19.66 14.97
CA ILE A 450 15.63 -20.61 16.06
C ILE A 450 15.51 -22.06 15.55
N GLY A 451 14.40 -22.38 14.87
CA GLY A 451 14.15 -23.69 14.24
C GLY A 451 15.10 -24.05 13.09
N ARG A 452 15.96 -23.11 12.63
CA ARG A 452 16.96 -23.33 11.56
C ARG A 452 18.41 -23.02 11.97
N ASN A 453 18.68 -22.85 13.26
CA ASN A 453 20.04 -22.60 13.71
C ASN A 453 20.86 -23.91 13.72
N PRO A 454 21.96 -24.03 12.94
CA PRO A 454 22.80 -25.23 12.95
C PRO A 454 23.54 -25.48 14.27
N SER A 455 23.61 -24.50 15.19
CA SER A 455 24.16 -24.72 16.54
C SER A 455 23.15 -25.33 17.53
N ILE A 456 21.98 -25.77 17.04
CA ILE A 456 20.88 -26.35 17.83
C ILE A 456 20.35 -27.60 17.14
N TRP A 457 20.13 -27.51 15.83
CA TRP A 457 19.48 -28.54 15.03
C TRP A 457 20.48 -29.10 14.02
N GLU A 458 20.81 -30.39 14.14
CA GLU A 458 21.59 -31.08 13.13
C GLU A 458 20.84 -31.10 11.79
N ASN A 459 21.55 -30.78 10.70
CA ASN A 459 21.00 -30.69 9.35
C ASN A 459 19.68 -29.88 9.31
N PRO A 460 19.71 -28.58 9.70
CA PRO A 460 18.52 -27.79 10.04
C PRO A 460 17.58 -27.50 8.85
N HIS A 461 18.02 -27.81 7.63
CA HIS A 461 17.27 -27.63 6.40
C HIS A 461 16.65 -28.93 5.87
N LEU A 462 17.00 -30.09 6.43
CA LEU A 462 16.36 -31.37 6.12
C LEU A 462 15.13 -31.57 7.00
N PHE A 463 14.09 -32.17 6.42
CA PHE A 463 12.91 -32.66 7.11
C PHE A 463 13.19 -34.10 7.58
N SER A 464 13.45 -34.25 8.88
CA SER A 464 13.68 -35.55 9.53
C SER A 464 12.87 -35.60 10.83
N PRO A 465 11.67 -36.22 10.81
CA PRO A 465 10.88 -36.48 12.01
C PRO A 465 11.65 -37.27 13.07
N GLU A 466 12.58 -38.14 12.67
CA GLU A 466 13.34 -39.04 13.54
C GLU A 466 13.98 -38.33 14.74
N ARG A 467 14.40 -37.05 14.56
CA ARG A 467 14.98 -36.21 15.64
C ARG A 467 14.06 -36.00 16.85
N PHE A 468 12.78 -36.38 16.76
CA PHE A 468 11.79 -36.23 17.81
C PHE A 468 11.25 -37.53 18.41
N LEU A 469 11.67 -38.70 17.91
CA LEU A 469 11.21 -40.01 18.43
C LEU A 469 11.70 -40.25 19.86
N GLU A 470 12.98 -40.02 20.11
CA GLU A 470 13.65 -40.23 21.41
C GLU A 470 13.94 -38.88 22.12
N SER A 471 13.23 -37.81 21.75
CA SER A 471 13.49 -36.45 22.25
C SER A 471 12.39 -35.94 23.16
N GLU A 472 12.78 -35.51 24.36
CA GLU A 472 11.92 -34.77 25.30
C GLU A 472 11.42 -33.43 24.71
N ILE A 473 12.07 -32.90 23.66
CA ILE A 473 11.73 -31.62 23.05
C ILE A 473 10.28 -31.65 22.54
N ASP A 474 9.48 -30.73 23.07
CA ASP A 474 8.05 -30.62 22.84
C ASP A 474 7.58 -29.16 22.79
N VAL A 475 6.52 -28.93 22.01
CA VAL A 475 5.99 -27.62 21.61
C VAL A 475 5.28 -26.84 22.74
N ASN A 476 5.19 -27.44 23.94
CA ASN A 476 4.48 -26.95 25.13
C ASN A 476 5.01 -25.64 25.77
N GLY A 477 5.95 -24.94 25.13
CA GLY A 477 6.49 -23.66 25.61
C GLY A 477 7.60 -23.75 26.66
N ARG A 478 8.06 -24.95 27.02
CA ARG A 478 9.19 -25.18 27.95
C ARG A 478 10.53 -25.41 27.24
N HIS A 479 10.51 -25.94 26.01
CA HIS A 479 11.71 -26.19 25.21
C HIS A 479 11.96 -25.04 24.25
N TYR A 480 12.83 -24.10 24.63
CA TYR A 480 13.01 -22.83 23.92
C TYR A 480 13.58 -22.95 22.50
N GLN A 481 14.11 -24.12 22.15
CA GLN A 481 14.49 -24.55 20.80
C GLN A 481 13.28 -24.68 19.86
N LEU A 482 12.10 -25.02 20.39
CA LEU A 482 10.88 -25.32 19.65
C LEU A 482 9.66 -24.68 20.34
N THR A 483 9.41 -23.40 20.10
CA THR A 483 8.26 -22.67 20.68
C THR A 483 7.30 -22.09 19.62
N PRO A 484 6.74 -22.93 18.72
CA PRO A 484 5.81 -22.49 17.66
C PRO A 484 4.52 -21.88 18.21
N PHE A 485 4.05 -22.34 19.36
CA PHE A 485 2.91 -21.78 20.10
C PHE A 485 3.31 -20.66 21.08
N GLY A 486 4.58 -20.25 21.08
CA GLY A 486 5.20 -19.39 22.09
C GLY A 486 5.43 -20.08 23.44
N GLY A 487 5.70 -19.30 24.47
CA GLY A 487 5.87 -19.76 25.85
C GLY A 487 5.40 -18.72 26.87
N GLY A 488 5.55 -19.04 28.16
CA GLY A 488 5.14 -18.18 29.28
C GLY A 488 3.63 -17.89 29.31
N ARG A 489 3.22 -16.80 29.99
CA ARG A 489 1.79 -16.43 30.15
C ARG A 489 1.04 -16.19 28.84
N ARG A 490 1.73 -15.97 27.71
CA ARG A 490 1.13 -15.74 26.38
C ARG A 490 1.20 -16.92 25.43
N ILE A 491 1.53 -18.14 25.89
CA ILE A 491 1.43 -19.37 25.09
C ILE A 491 0.02 -19.54 24.49
N CYS A 492 -0.09 -20.07 23.27
CA CYS A 492 -1.38 -20.24 22.58
C CYS A 492 -2.41 -21.02 23.44
N PRO A 493 -3.64 -20.50 23.65
CA PRO A 493 -4.69 -21.24 24.36
C PRO A 493 -5.23 -22.42 23.55
N GLY A 494 -5.33 -22.28 22.22
CA GLY A 494 -5.88 -23.29 21.32
C GLY A 494 -4.92 -24.45 20.96
N MET A 495 -3.71 -24.47 21.52
CA MET A 495 -2.71 -25.54 21.27
C MET A 495 -3.29 -26.97 21.44
N PRO A 496 -4.08 -27.30 22.48
CA PRO A 496 -4.62 -28.65 22.64
C PRO A 496 -5.61 -29.05 21.53
N LEU A 497 -6.38 -28.10 20.99
CA LEU A 497 -7.29 -28.33 19.86
C LEU A 497 -6.53 -28.42 18.53
N ALA A 498 -5.57 -27.52 18.30
CA ALA A 498 -4.76 -27.51 17.09
C ALA A 498 -3.98 -28.82 16.90
N MET A 499 -3.36 -29.35 17.96
CA MET A 499 -2.64 -30.63 17.88
C MET A 499 -3.58 -31.82 17.59
N ARG A 500 -4.79 -31.85 18.17
CA ARG A 500 -5.81 -32.87 17.84
C ARG A 500 -6.21 -32.79 16.36
N MET A 501 -6.55 -31.60 15.87
CA MET A 501 -6.92 -31.37 14.48
C MET A 501 -5.81 -31.79 13.51
N LEU A 502 -4.56 -31.40 13.78
CA LEU A 502 -3.41 -31.76 12.94
C LEU A 502 -3.20 -33.27 12.89
N HIS A 503 -3.14 -33.97 14.03
CA HIS A 503 -2.91 -35.42 14.03
C HIS A 503 -4.08 -36.19 13.38
N LEU A 504 -5.33 -35.83 13.66
CA LEU A 504 -6.50 -36.46 13.02
C LEU A 504 -6.47 -36.30 11.50
N MET A 505 -6.30 -35.06 11.00
CA MET A 505 -6.28 -34.78 9.57
C MET A 505 -5.10 -35.48 8.88
N LEU A 506 -3.89 -35.32 9.44
CA LEU A 506 -2.67 -35.81 8.85
C LEU A 506 -2.62 -37.34 8.83
N GLY A 507 -2.87 -37.98 9.98
CA GLY A 507 -2.93 -39.43 10.07
C GLY A 507 -3.98 -40.02 9.12
N SER A 508 -5.17 -39.42 9.03
CA SER A 508 -6.25 -39.98 8.22
C SER A 508 -6.02 -39.80 6.72
N LEU A 509 -5.40 -38.69 6.28
CA LEU A 509 -4.99 -38.54 4.88
C LEU A 509 -3.85 -39.51 4.51
N ILE A 510 -2.97 -39.86 5.45
CA ILE A 510 -1.89 -40.85 5.25
C ILE A 510 -2.44 -42.28 5.26
N ASN A 511 -3.36 -42.64 6.15
CA ASN A 511 -3.93 -43.99 6.24
C ASN A 511 -4.98 -44.27 5.14
N GLY A 512 -5.71 -43.25 4.69
CA GLY A 512 -6.74 -43.40 3.65
C GLY A 512 -6.23 -43.41 2.20
N PHE A 513 -5.10 -42.74 1.93
CA PHE A 513 -4.66 -42.46 0.55
C PHE A 513 -3.13 -42.53 0.35
N HIS A 514 -2.70 -42.94 -0.84
CA HIS A 514 -1.40 -42.57 -1.40
C HIS A 514 -1.53 -41.22 -2.14
N TRP A 515 -0.42 -40.50 -2.29
CA TRP A 515 -0.40 -39.14 -2.84
C TRP A 515 0.71 -38.99 -3.87
N LYS A 516 0.45 -38.27 -4.97
CA LYS A 516 1.46 -37.87 -5.96
C LYS A 516 1.24 -36.41 -6.37
N PHE A 517 2.29 -35.67 -6.71
CA PHE A 517 2.15 -34.33 -7.28
C PHE A 517 1.44 -34.35 -8.64
N GLN A 518 0.65 -33.32 -8.94
CA GLN A 518 -0.10 -33.19 -10.20
C GLN A 518 0.75 -33.44 -11.46
N ASN A 519 2.01 -32.97 -11.48
CA ASN A 519 2.87 -32.94 -12.67
C ASN A 519 4.04 -33.93 -12.62
N GLY A 520 4.16 -34.75 -11.57
CA GLY A 520 5.34 -35.62 -11.32
C GLY A 520 6.64 -34.87 -10.96
N VAL A 521 6.84 -33.67 -11.49
CA VAL A 521 7.92 -32.74 -11.12
C VAL A 521 7.74 -32.29 -9.68
N ASN A 522 8.74 -32.56 -8.83
CA ASN A 522 8.91 -31.86 -7.55
C ASN A 522 9.13 -30.36 -7.87
N PRO A 523 8.24 -29.45 -7.46
CA PRO A 523 8.47 -28.04 -7.66
C PRO A 523 9.65 -27.61 -6.78
N ASP A 524 10.68 -27.01 -7.39
CA ASP A 524 11.59 -26.10 -6.68
C ASP A 524 10.73 -25.21 -5.79
N VAL A 525 10.87 -25.34 -4.46
CA VAL A 525 9.80 -25.07 -3.49
C VAL A 525 9.48 -23.57 -3.41
N ASP A 526 8.73 -23.09 -4.40
CA ASP A 526 8.43 -21.68 -4.58
C ASP A 526 7.30 -21.28 -3.63
N MET A 527 7.62 -20.32 -2.78
CA MET A 527 6.96 -20.03 -1.50
C MET A 527 5.65 -19.25 -1.69
N GLY A 528 4.83 -19.64 -2.66
CA GLY A 528 3.62 -18.95 -3.09
C GLY A 528 2.69 -19.73 -4.03
N GLN A 529 3.01 -20.97 -4.43
CA GLN A 529 2.05 -21.84 -5.15
C GLN A 529 1.38 -22.84 -4.17
N PRO A 530 0.07 -23.13 -4.32
CA PRO A 530 -0.63 -24.08 -3.44
C PRO A 530 -0.22 -25.53 -3.74
N LEU A 531 -0.22 -26.38 -2.71
CA LEU A 531 0.08 -27.81 -2.89
C LEU A 531 -1.04 -28.50 -3.69
N ARG A 532 -0.72 -28.94 -4.92
CA ARG A 532 -1.63 -29.69 -5.81
C ARG A 532 -1.22 -31.15 -5.95
N ALA A 533 -2.01 -32.05 -5.38
CA ALA A 533 -1.74 -33.47 -5.32
C ALA A 533 -2.95 -34.32 -5.74
N ILE A 534 -2.69 -35.51 -6.27
CA ILE A 534 -3.71 -36.49 -6.67
C ILE A 534 -3.75 -37.61 -5.60
N PRO A 535 -4.92 -37.87 -4.98
CA PRO A 535 -5.11 -38.97 -4.03
C PRO A 535 -5.44 -40.28 -4.72
N PHE A 536 -4.88 -41.40 -4.23
CA PHE A 536 -5.21 -42.76 -4.65
C PHE A 536 -5.59 -43.59 -3.42
N ARG A 537 -6.84 -44.06 -3.34
CA ARG A 537 -7.34 -44.83 -2.18
C ARG A 537 -6.50 -46.10 -1.94
N ILE A 538 -6.14 -46.36 -0.68
CA ILE A 538 -5.41 -47.58 -0.32
C ILE A 538 -6.36 -48.77 -0.31
N ASN A 539 -6.09 -49.75 -1.19
CA ASN A 539 -6.85 -51.01 -1.29
C ASN A 539 -5.96 -52.26 -1.03
N LYS A 540 -4.66 -52.09 -0.74
CA LYS A 540 -3.67 -53.14 -0.45
C LYS A 540 -2.57 -52.61 0.50
N PRO A 541 -1.83 -53.47 1.22
CA PRO A 541 -0.65 -53.07 1.98
C PRO A 541 0.39 -52.37 1.11
N TYR A 542 1.04 -51.33 1.66
CA TYR A 542 2.08 -50.59 0.94
C TYR A 542 3.38 -51.39 0.92
N THR A 543 3.51 -52.16 -0.15
CA THR A 543 4.56 -53.17 -0.38
C THR A 543 5.77 -52.60 -1.12
N ASP A 544 5.59 -51.49 -1.83
CA ASP A 544 6.65 -50.76 -2.52
C ASP A 544 7.42 -49.85 -1.55
N GLY A 545 8.43 -50.40 -0.88
CA GLY A 545 9.51 -49.57 -0.31
C GLY A 545 10.26 -48.80 -1.41
N PRO A 546 11.08 -47.78 -1.07
CA PRO A 546 11.89 -47.09 -2.07
C PRO A 546 12.75 -48.08 -2.85
N THR A 547 12.68 -48.02 -4.18
CA THR A 547 13.36 -48.99 -5.04
C THR A 547 14.88 -48.78 -5.00
N SER A 548 15.66 -49.75 -5.49
CA SER A 548 17.12 -49.62 -5.57
C SER A 548 17.58 -48.46 -6.47
N GLU A 549 16.72 -47.96 -7.38
CA GLU A 549 16.99 -46.75 -8.14
C GLU A 549 16.72 -45.48 -7.31
N ASP A 550 15.63 -45.41 -6.55
CA ASP A 550 15.33 -44.29 -5.63
C ASP A 550 16.42 -44.12 -4.57
N ALA A 551 16.96 -45.24 -4.07
CA ALA A 551 18.05 -45.27 -3.10
C ALA A 551 19.43 -44.94 -3.70
N SER A 552 19.56 -44.84 -5.02
CA SER A 552 20.86 -44.75 -5.71
C SER A 552 21.47 -43.34 -5.80
N ILE A 553 20.71 -42.28 -5.47
CA ILE A 553 21.23 -40.91 -5.47
C ILE A 553 22.27 -40.78 -4.35
N PRO A 554 23.57 -40.60 -4.67
CA PRO A 554 24.59 -40.52 -3.62
C PRO A 554 24.36 -39.30 -2.74
N TRP A 555 24.59 -39.45 -1.43
CA TRP A 555 24.38 -38.41 -0.41
C TRP A 555 25.02 -37.06 -0.80
N SER A 556 26.17 -37.08 -1.48
CA SER A 556 26.85 -35.90 -2.03
C SER A 556 26.05 -35.10 -3.06
N LYS A 557 25.14 -35.72 -3.82
CA LYS A 557 24.29 -35.03 -4.82
C LYS A 557 23.11 -34.28 -4.17
N GLN A 558 22.54 -34.78 -3.08
CA GLN A 558 21.47 -34.05 -2.35
C GLN A 558 22.00 -32.72 -1.76
N VAL A 559 23.24 -32.71 -1.25
CA VAL A 559 23.88 -31.49 -0.74
C VAL A 559 24.05 -30.43 -1.84
N SER A 560 24.39 -30.81 -3.07
CA SER A 560 24.65 -29.86 -4.17
C SER A 560 23.45 -29.04 -4.66
N LEU A 561 22.21 -29.44 -4.36
CA LEU A 561 20.99 -28.73 -4.78
C LEU A 561 20.52 -27.64 -3.80
N SER A 562 21.13 -27.54 -2.60
CA SER A 562 20.65 -26.65 -1.53
C SER A 562 21.55 -25.44 -1.24
N ILE A 563 22.65 -25.25 -2.00
CA ILE A 563 23.60 -24.16 -1.83
C ILE A 563 23.64 -23.28 -3.09
N PRO A 564 23.10 -22.04 -3.07
CA PRO A 564 23.27 -21.10 -4.17
C PRO A 564 24.69 -20.52 -4.16
N ASN A 565 25.62 -21.18 -4.87
CA ASN A 565 26.96 -20.66 -5.11
C ASN A 565 26.89 -19.30 -5.83
N SER A 566 27.65 -18.32 -5.32
CA SER A 566 27.74 -16.97 -5.89
C SER A 566 28.57 -16.94 -7.19
N PRO A 567 28.02 -16.45 -8.32
CA PRO A 567 28.81 -16.26 -9.54
C PRO A 567 29.32 -14.81 -9.64
N SER A 568 30.63 -14.65 -9.71
CA SER A 568 31.29 -13.42 -10.13
C SER A 568 31.42 -13.36 -11.66
N HIS A 569 31.03 -12.22 -12.25
CA HIS A 569 31.40 -11.74 -13.59
C HIS A 569 31.09 -12.56 -14.86
N SER A 570 30.12 -12.01 -15.61
CA SER A 570 30.23 -11.58 -17.02
C SER A 570 29.83 -12.51 -18.18
N ARG A 571 29.41 -11.86 -19.28
CA ARG A 571 29.08 -12.38 -20.63
C ARG A 571 27.79 -13.22 -20.75
N HIS A 572 27.06 -13.22 -21.87
CA HIS A 572 26.71 -12.14 -22.83
C HIS A 572 25.48 -12.60 -23.67
N HIS A 573 24.88 -11.71 -24.47
CA HIS A 573 23.88 -11.99 -25.53
C HIS A 573 22.43 -12.46 -25.19
N SER A 574 21.53 -11.48 -25.19
CA SER A 574 20.36 -11.28 -26.09
C SER A 574 19.37 -12.43 -26.48
N PRO A 575 18.04 -12.14 -26.59
CA PRO A 575 16.98 -13.17 -26.60
C PRO A 575 16.34 -13.47 -27.98
N PHE A 576 15.53 -14.54 -28.02
CA PHE A 576 14.53 -14.80 -29.07
C PHE A 576 13.10 -14.82 -28.52
N LYS A 577 12.10 -14.72 -29.42
CA LYS A 577 10.66 -14.55 -29.12
C LYS A 577 9.81 -15.71 -29.62
N PHE A 578 8.73 -16.03 -28.91
CA PHE A 578 7.43 -16.40 -29.47
C PHE A 578 6.37 -15.63 -28.64
N MET A 579 5.47 -14.78 -29.14
CA MET A 579 4.57 -14.76 -30.32
C MET A 579 3.18 -15.35 -30.00
N ALA A 580 2.12 -14.79 -30.60
CA ALA A 580 0.74 -14.87 -30.11
C ALA A 580 -0.31 -15.02 -31.23
N PHE A 581 -1.56 -15.29 -30.85
CA PHE A 581 -2.74 -15.43 -31.73
C PHE A 581 -3.99 -14.71 -31.14
N SER A 582 -5.07 -14.56 -31.91
CA SER A 582 -5.30 -13.39 -32.80
C SER A 582 -6.64 -13.47 -33.57
N THR A 583 -7.51 -12.47 -33.47
CA THR A 583 -8.63 -12.14 -34.38
C THR A 583 -9.05 -10.68 -34.10
N LEU A 584 -9.14 -9.67 -34.99
CA LEU A 584 -9.46 -9.48 -36.43
C LEU A 584 -10.94 -9.27 -36.79
N HIS A 585 -11.23 -8.08 -37.37
CA HIS A 585 -12.30 -7.76 -38.32
C HIS A 585 -11.85 -6.56 -39.21
N THR A 586 -12.47 -6.36 -40.38
CA THR A 586 -12.05 -5.47 -41.50
C THR A 586 -13.22 -4.57 -41.98
N PHE A 587 -13.18 -3.68 -43.00
CA PHE A 587 -12.26 -3.29 -44.10
C PHE A 587 -12.61 -1.80 -44.49
N PRO A 588 -12.50 -1.22 -45.73
CA PRO A 588 -11.83 -1.55 -47.01
C PRO A 588 -10.85 -0.42 -47.52
N LEU A 589 -10.58 -0.36 -48.84
CA LEU A 589 -9.50 0.39 -49.57
C LEU A 589 -10.08 1.13 -50.83
N LEU A 590 -9.41 1.91 -51.72
CA LEU A 590 -8.01 2.34 -52.02
C LEU A 590 -8.05 3.58 -53.00
N SER A 591 -6.95 3.86 -53.75
CA SER A 591 -6.80 4.61 -55.05
C SER A 591 -6.46 6.12 -55.08
N PHE A 592 -5.80 6.69 -56.12
CA PHE A 592 -4.51 6.33 -56.79
C PHE A 592 -3.96 7.44 -57.76
N SER A 593 -2.63 7.71 -57.76
CA SER A 593 -1.83 8.42 -58.83
C SER A 593 -2.06 9.96 -59.05
N SER A 594 -1.29 10.79 -59.80
CA SER A 594 -0.06 10.68 -60.64
C SER A 594 0.71 12.06 -60.79
N HIS A 595 1.85 12.13 -61.52
CA HIS A 595 2.75 13.30 -61.80
C HIS A 595 2.61 13.85 -63.27
N PRO A 596 3.43 14.79 -63.88
CA PRO A 596 4.44 15.80 -63.44
C PRO A 596 4.34 17.24 -64.10
N PHE A 597 5.40 18.07 -63.97
CA PHE A 597 5.75 19.43 -64.53
C PHE A 597 6.13 19.46 -66.06
N PRO A 598 6.33 20.61 -66.84
CA PRO A 598 7.33 21.70 -66.59
C PRO A 598 7.29 23.14 -67.28
N LEU A 599 8.13 24.07 -66.75
CA LEU A 599 9.05 25.14 -67.30
C LEU A 599 8.77 26.17 -68.47
N SER A 600 8.91 27.48 -68.13
CA SER A 600 9.68 28.62 -68.80
C SER A 600 9.37 29.11 -70.26
N PRO A 601 9.92 30.26 -70.81
CA PRO A 601 10.96 31.22 -70.34
C PRO A 601 10.65 32.78 -70.47
N LYS A 602 11.69 33.64 -70.52
CA LYS A 602 11.78 35.16 -70.57
C LYS A 602 11.86 35.74 -72.04
N PRO A 603 12.07 37.06 -72.41
CA PRO A 603 12.63 38.25 -71.68
C PRO A 603 12.22 39.75 -72.04
N THR A 604 12.71 40.71 -71.22
CA THR A 604 13.17 42.15 -71.40
C THR A 604 12.42 43.30 -72.18
N THR A 605 12.15 44.41 -71.44
CA THR A 605 12.34 45.91 -71.63
C THR A 605 12.81 46.54 -72.98
N PRO A 606 12.60 47.87 -73.32
CA PRO A 606 12.62 49.08 -72.42
C PRO A 606 11.80 50.40 -72.76
N LEU A 607 11.78 51.39 -71.82
CA LEU A 607 11.62 52.89 -71.94
C LEU A 607 10.32 53.51 -72.58
N LEU A 608 9.82 54.74 -72.31
CA LEU A 608 10.37 56.06 -71.85
C LEU A 608 9.32 56.92 -71.05
N ASN A 609 9.46 58.27 -70.92
CA ASN A 609 8.84 59.14 -69.87
C ASN A 609 8.36 60.54 -70.38
N PRO A 610 7.45 61.32 -69.72
CA PRO A 610 7.84 62.60 -69.07
C PRO A 610 6.98 63.11 -67.86
N ARG A 611 7.28 64.33 -67.33
CA ARG A 611 6.74 64.99 -66.09
C ARG A 611 6.13 66.40 -66.28
N PRO A 612 5.36 66.91 -65.29
CA PRO A 612 5.64 68.19 -64.56
C PRO A 612 5.31 68.10 -63.03
N LEU A 613 5.41 69.10 -62.10
CA LEU A 613 6.31 70.27 -61.84
C LEU A 613 6.17 70.79 -60.37
N ARG A 614 7.30 70.99 -59.63
CA ARG A 614 7.49 71.81 -58.36
C ARG A 614 6.64 71.46 -57.10
N SER A 615 6.99 71.88 -55.87
CA SER A 615 8.05 72.78 -55.34
C SER A 615 8.94 72.12 -54.24
N ALA A 616 9.61 72.89 -53.36
CA ALA A 616 10.80 72.47 -52.58
C ALA A 616 10.80 72.98 -51.09
N PRO A 617 11.85 72.80 -50.23
CA PRO A 617 11.68 72.17 -48.92
C PRO A 617 12.10 73.02 -47.70
N PRO A 618 12.10 72.43 -46.48
CA PRO A 618 13.35 72.42 -45.72
C PRO A 618 13.75 71.05 -45.16
N LYS A 619 14.97 70.97 -44.59
CA LYS A 619 15.60 69.73 -44.08
C LYS A 619 15.07 69.34 -42.69
N MET A 620 14.97 68.04 -42.42
CA MET A 620 15.13 67.48 -41.07
C MET A 620 15.82 66.10 -41.14
N GLN A 621 16.34 65.60 -40.02
CA GLN A 621 17.37 64.55 -39.99
C GLN A 621 16.83 63.14 -40.27
N ALA A 622 17.68 62.29 -40.87
CA ALA A 622 17.41 60.87 -41.05
C ALA A 622 17.60 60.12 -39.71
N LEU A 623 16.49 59.80 -39.04
CA LEU A 623 16.47 58.99 -37.83
C LEU A 623 16.98 57.57 -38.14
N ARG A 624 17.93 57.03 -37.35
CA ARG A 624 18.38 55.64 -37.59
C ARG A 624 17.34 54.66 -37.04
N ILE A 625 17.17 53.53 -37.72
CA ILE A 625 16.29 52.45 -37.26
C ILE A 625 16.76 51.88 -35.90
N GLN A 626 18.07 51.93 -35.62
CA GLN A 626 18.60 51.60 -34.29
C GLN A 626 18.11 52.56 -33.20
N ASP A 627 18.04 53.86 -33.47
CA ASP A 627 17.56 54.87 -32.53
C ASP A 627 16.04 54.70 -32.28
N ALA A 628 15.28 54.33 -33.32
CA ALA A 628 13.86 54.02 -33.20
C ALA A 628 13.59 52.77 -32.35
N VAL A 629 14.39 51.70 -32.51
CA VAL A 629 14.29 50.49 -31.67
C VAL A 629 14.75 50.77 -30.24
N GLY A 630 15.85 51.51 -30.06
CA GLY A 630 16.32 51.93 -28.74
C GLY A 630 15.30 52.81 -28.00
N GLY A 631 14.71 53.78 -28.70
CA GLY A 631 13.64 54.63 -28.18
C GLY A 631 12.38 53.84 -27.81
N ALA A 632 11.98 52.86 -28.63
CA ALA A 632 10.85 51.99 -28.31
C ALA A 632 11.11 51.12 -27.07
N VAL A 633 12.32 50.57 -26.91
CA VAL A 633 12.72 49.81 -25.70
C VAL A 633 12.74 50.71 -24.47
N ALA A 634 13.28 51.93 -24.58
CA ALA A 634 13.30 52.91 -23.48
C ALA A 634 11.89 53.33 -23.06
N LEU A 635 10.98 53.60 -24.02
CA LEU A 635 9.59 53.97 -23.76
C LEU A 635 8.79 52.84 -23.09
N VAL A 636 9.10 51.60 -23.46
CA VAL A 636 8.53 50.38 -22.85
C VAL A 636 9.07 50.19 -21.42
N GLN A 637 10.34 50.48 -21.16
CA GLN A 637 10.94 50.42 -19.82
C GLN A 637 10.48 51.55 -18.89
N SER A 638 10.22 52.75 -19.40
CA SER A 638 9.77 53.92 -18.60
C SER A 638 8.26 53.99 -18.38
N SER A 639 7.48 53.11 -19.00
CA SER A 639 6.01 53.13 -18.90
C SER A 639 5.51 52.60 -17.54
N PRO A 640 4.72 53.37 -16.76
CA PRO A 640 4.16 52.91 -15.48
C PRO A 640 3.21 51.73 -15.71
N ALA A 641 3.11 50.79 -14.77
CA ALA A 641 2.37 49.53 -14.90
C ALA A 641 0.83 49.70 -14.82
N THR A 642 0.25 50.37 -15.81
CA THR A 642 -1.20 50.51 -16.03
C THR A 642 -1.72 49.41 -16.97
N TRP A 643 -3.03 49.26 -17.10
CA TRP A 643 -3.61 48.33 -18.08
C TRP A 643 -3.34 48.77 -19.53
N GLN A 644 -3.24 50.07 -19.79
CA GLN A 644 -2.99 50.61 -21.14
C GLN A 644 -1.55 50.32 -21.58
N SER A 645 -0.55 50.62 -20.75
CA SER A 645 0.85 50.33 -21.06
C SER A 645 1.13 48.83 -21.11
N ALA A 646 0.48 48.03 -20.26
CA ALA A 646 0.57 46.57 -20.29
C ALA A 646 0.08 45.99 -21.63
N ILE A 647 -1.08 46.43 -22.13
CA ILE A 647 -1.61 45.98 -23.43
C ILE A 647 -0.70 46.44 -24.58
N LEU A 648 -0.30 47.72 -24.60
CA LEU A 648 0.50 48.29 -25.69
C LEU A 648 1.92 47.68 -25.76
N SER A 649 2.61 47.59 -24.63
CA SER A 649 3.98 47.04 -24.56
C SER A 649 3.98 45.56 -24.94
N ASN A 650 3.02 44.80 -24.40
CA ASN A 650 2.87 43.37 -24.72
C ASN A 650 2.50 43.14 -26.19
N ALA A 651 1.66 43.99 -26.79
CA ALA A 651 1.33 43.91 -28.23
C ALA A 651 2.56 44.16 -29.11
N LEU A 652 3.36 45.19 -28.80
CA LEU A 652 4.61 45.48 -29.50
C LEU A 652 5.60 44.32 -29.38
N ILE A 653 5.76 43.76 -28.17
CA ILE A 653 6.66 42.62 -27.93
C ILE A 653 6.17 41.35 -28.62
N PHE A 654 4.86 41.07 -28.66
CA PHE A 654 4.31 39.92 -29.38
C PHE A 654 4.45 40.05 -30.91
N LEU A 655 4.37 41.27 -31.44
CA LEU A 655 4.60 41.54 -32.86
C LEU A 655 6.07 41.31 -33.23
N LEU A 656 7.01 41.92 -32.49
CA LEU A 656 8.46 41.77 -32.70
C LEU A 656 8.96 40.34 -32.41
N GLY A 657 8.44 39.71 -31.36
CA GLY A 657 8.78 38.34 -30.95
C GLY A 657 8.06 37.23 -31.73
N SER A 658 7.17 37.59 -32.68
CA SER A 658 6.34 36.63 -33.41
C SER A 658 7.11 35.47 -34.07
N PRO A 659 8.32 35.63 -34.66
CA PRO A 659 9.06 34.51 -35.25
C PRO A 659 9.50 33.47 -34.23
N ILE A 660 9.73 33.86 -32.97
CA ILE A 660 10.13 32.95 -31.90
C ILE A 660 8.88 32.28 -31.31
N LEU A 661 7.84 33.07 -31.01
CA LEU A 661 6.59 32.62 -30.39
C LEU A 661 5.93 31.48 -31.18
N VAL A 662 5.83 31.59 -32.51
CA VAL A 662 5.23 30.54 -33.35
C VAL A 662 6.00 29.20 -33.30
N THR A 663 7.26 29.19 -32.87
CA THR A 663 8.04 27.93 -32.75
C THR A 663 7.86 27.22 -31.40
N GLY A 664 7.21 27.85 -30.42
CA GLY A 664 6.97 27.29 -29.08
C GLY A 664 5.49 27.24 -28.66
N LEU A 665 4.59 27.90 -29.40
CA LEU A 665 3.15 27.99 -29.11
C LEU A 665 2.29 27.51 -30.29
N SER A 666 1.06 27.06 -30.01
CA SER A 666 -0.01 27.02 -31.02
C SER A 666 -0.65 28.42 -31.17
N LEU A 667 -1.40 28.66 -32.26
CA LEU A 667 -2.09 29.95 -32.48
C LEU A 667 -2.98 30.34 -31.27
N SER A 668 -3.76 29.39 -30.74
CA SER A 668 -4.54 29.56 -29.52
C SER A 668 -3.70 29.68 -28.23
N GLY A 669 -2.47 29.14 -28.23
CA GLY A 669 -1.50 29.32 -27.15
C GLY A 669 -0.90 30.73 -27.14
N ILE A 670 -0.76 31.38 -28.31
CA ILE A 670 -0.33 32.79 -28.42
C ILE A 670 -1.38 33.70 -27.76
N CYS A 671 -2.68 33.48 -27.98
CA CYS A 671 -3.73 34.24 -27.31
C CYS A 671 -3.69 34.09 -25.77
N ALA A 672 -3.48 32.87 -25.27
CA ALA A 672 -3.34 32.62 -23.83
C ALA A 672 -2.06 33.27 -23.26
N ALA A 673 -0.95 33.20 -23.99
CA ALA A 673 0.32 33.83 -23.60
C ALA A 673 0.22 35.36 -23.62
N PHE A 674 -0.55 35.94 -24.54
CA PHE A 674 -0.81 37.38 -24.56
C PHE A 674 -1.58 37.84 -23.32
N LEU A 675 -2.65 37.15 -22.94
CA LEU A 675 -3.39 37.47 -21.71
C LEU A 675 -2.52 37.35 -20.45
N LEU A 676 -1.69 36.30 -20.37
CA LEU A 676 -0.68 36.12 -19.32
C LEU A 676 0.35 37.27 -19.31
N GLY A 677 0.86 37.67 -20.47
CA GLY A 677 1.83 38.75 -20.62
C GLY A 677 1.29 40.08 -20.10
N THR A 678 0.06 40.45 -20.49
CA THR A 678 -0.62 41.67 -20.05
C THR A 678 -0.86 41.65 -18.53
N LEU A 679 -1.31 40.51 -17.96
CA LEU A 679 -1.53 40.37 -16.52
C LEU A 679 -0.21 40.48 -15.74
N THR A 680 0.86 39.85 -16.24
CA THR A 680 2.19 39.89 -15.64
C THR A 680 2.77 41.30 -15.66
N TRP A 681 2.69 41.99 -16.81
CA TRP A 681 3.13 43.38 -16.95
C TRP A 681 2.38 44.31 -16.01
N ARG A 682 1.07 44.11 -15.85
CA ARG A 682 0.24 44.91 -14.95
C ARG A 682 0.60 44.71 -13.47
N ALA A 683 1.03 43.51 -13.05
CA ALA A 683 1.37 43.20 -11.66
C ALA A 683 2.84 43.50 -11.30
N PHE A 684 3.76 43.17 -12.20
CA PHE A 684 5.21 43.10 -11.95
C PHE A 684 6.05 43.87 -12.99
N GLY A 685 5.41 44.65 -13.88
CA GLY A 685 6.09 45.54 -14.82
C GLY A 685 6.94 44.82 -15.88
N PRO A 686 7.91 45.53 -16.50
CA PRO A 686 8.78 44.97 -17.52
C PRO A 686 9.71 43.86 -16.99
N SER A 687 10.08 43.92 -15.71
CA SER A 687 10.97 42.95 -15.04
C SER A 687 10.29 41.59 -14.88
N GLY A 688 9.10 41.54 -14.28
CA GLY A 688 8.31 40.32 -14.19
C GLY A 688 7.93 39.75 -15.57
N PHE A 689 7.69 40.60 -16.57
CA PHE A 689 7.46 40.13 -17.95
C PHE A 689 8.71 39.48 -18.57
N PHE A 690 9.89 40.10 -18.44
CA PHE A 690 11.14 39.55 -18.96
C PHE A 690 11.49 38.20 -18.31
N LEU A 691 11.11 37.99 -17.05
CA LEU A 691 11.24 36.70 -16.39
C LEU A 691 10.42 35.60 -17.08
N VAL A 692 9.16 35.88 -17.43
CA VAL A 692 8.29 34.94 -18.16
C VAL A 692 8.81 34.69 -19.57
N ALA A 693 9.35 35.72 -20.23
CA ALA A 693 10.02 35.56 -21.53
C ALA A 693 11.28 34.67 -21.42
N THR A 694 12.08 34.84 -20.38
CA THR A 694 13.27 34.01 -20.10
C THR A 694 12.89 32.55 -19.86
N TYR A 695 11.88 32.29 -19.02
CA TYR A 695 11.27 30.96 -18.86
C TYR A 695 10.81 30.36 -20.20
N PHE A 696 10.13 31.16 -21.03
CA PHE A 696 9.63 30.69 -22.32
C PHE A 696 10.77 30.29 -23.28
N VAL A 697 11.83 31.11 -23.37
CA VAL A 697 12.98 30.83 -24.24
C VAL A 697 13.75 29.59 -23.77
N ILE A 698 14.15 29.51 -22.50
CA ILE A 698 14.93 28.38 -21.98
C ILE A 698 14.11 27.08 -22.03
N GLY A 699 12.82 27.14 -21.66
CA GLY A 699 11.92 25.99 -21.75
C GLY A 699 11.71 25.51 -23.19
N THR A 700 11.53 26.42 -24.15
CA THR A 700 11.35 26.10 -25.57
C THR A 700 12.65 25.60 -26.22
N ALA A 701 13.82 25.98 -25.70
CA ALA A 701 15.10 25.39 -26.10
C ALA A 701 15.20 23.94 -25.60
N ALA A 702 14.93 23.69 -24.31
CA ALA A 702 14.99 22.36 -23.70
C ALA A 702 14.07 21.33 -24.38
N THR A 703 12.82 21.68 -24.68
CA THR A 703 11.88 20.77 -25.37
C THR A 703 12.37 20.38 -26.77
N LYS A 704 13.13 21.25 -27.46
CA LYS A 704 13.72 20.97 -28.79
C LYS A 704 15.00 20.14 -28.75
N VAL A 705 15.71 20.07 -27.62
CA VAL A 705 16.95 19.28 -27.48
C VAL A 705 16.72 17.83 -27.91
N LYS A 706 17.50 17.35 -28.89
CA LYS A 706 17.43 15.98 -29.44
C LYS A 706 16.02 15.53 -29.87
N MET A 707 15.17 16.44 -30.36
CA MET A 707 13.78 16.14 -30.74
C MET A 707 13.65 14.89 -31.64
N ALA A 708 14.51 14.72 -32.65
CA ALA A 708 14.48 13.54 -33.52
C ALA A 708 14.67 12.20 -32.76
N GLN A 709 15.61 12.16 -31.80
CA GLN A 709 15.83 11.00 -30.93
C GLN A 709 14.61 10.73 -30.04
N LYS A 710 14.04 11.77 -29.43
CA LYS A 710 12.85 11.65 -28.56
C LYS A 710 11.61 11.16 -29.33
N VAL A 711 11.45 11.59 -30.59
CA VAL A 711 10.37 11.12 -31.48
C VAL A 711 10.59 9.64 -31.85
N ALA A 712 11.80 9.26 -32.27
CA ALA A 712 12.12 7.86 -32.59
C ALA A 712 11.99 6.91 -31.39
N GLN A 713 12.13 7.42 -30.16
CA GLN A 713 11.97 6.67 -28.91
C GLN A 713 10.55 6.74 -28.31
N GLY A 714 9.59 7.42 -28.95
CA GLY A 714 8.21 7.56 -28.47
C GLY A 714 8.02 8.45 -27.24
N VAL A 715 9.08 9.08 -26.72
CA VAL A 715 9.09 9.89 -25.49
C VAL A 715 9.00 11.40 -25.73
N ALA A 716 8.76 11.83 -26.97
CA ALA A 716 8.66 13.24 -27.31
C ALA A 716 7.41 13.92 -26.72
N GLU A 717 7.57 15.17 -26.29
CA GLU A 717 6.45 16.00 -25.82
C GLU A 717 5.37 16.16 -26.92
N LYS A 718 4.10 16.10 -26.49
CA LYS A 718 2.93 16.21 -27.38
C LYS A 718 3.05 17.47 -28.26
N ARG A 719 2.60 17.36 -29.52
CA ARG A 719 2.67 18.45 -30.53
C ARG A 719 4.09 18.95 -30.87
N ARG A 720 5.12 18.10 -30.72
CA ARG A 720 6.55 18.44 -30.97
C ARG A 720 7.02 19.65 -30.14
N GLY A 721 6.57 19.75 -28.88
CA GLY A 721 6.95 20.82 -27.96
C GLY A 721 6.28 22.18 -28.17
N ARG A 722 5.24 22.27 -29.02
CA ARG A 722 4.38 23.46 -29.11
C ARG A 722 3.31 23.45 -28.01
N ARG A 723 3.46 24.35 -27.03
CA ARG A 723 2.54 24.54 -25.91
C ARG A 723 1.17 25.02 -26.40
N GLY A 724 0.10 24.35 -25.97
CA GLY A 724 -1.29 24.75 -26.23
C GLY A 724 -1.83 25.71 -25.17
N PRO A 725 -3.04 26.28 -25.34
CA PRO A 725 -3.63 27.20 -24.36
C PRO A 725 -3.77 26.57 -22.97
N GLY A 726 -4.21 25.31 -22.87
CA GLY A 726 -4.27 24.58 -21.59
C GLY A 726 -2.90 24.47 -20.92
N SER A 727 -1.87 24.09 -21.68
CA SER A 727 -0.49 23.99 -21.17
C SER A 727 0.12 25.34 -20.79
N VAL A 728 -0.25 26.44 -21.46
CA VAL A 728 0.14 27.81 -21.08
C VAL A 728 -0.51 28.21 -19.76
N ILE A 729 -1.84 28.06 -19.65
CA ILE A 729 -2.60 28.38 -18.44
C ILE A 729 -2.14 27.52 -17.25
N GLY A 730 -1.94 26.21 -17.47
CA GLY A 730 -1.41 25.29 -16.45
C GLY A 730 -0.01 25.67 -16.00
N SER A 731 0.87 26.04 -16.95
CA SER A 731 2.24 26.52 -16.67
C SER A 731 2.31 27.85 -15.92
N SER A 732 1.21 28.59 -15.80
CA SER A 732 1.20 29.94 -15.20
C SER A 732 0.17 30.14 -14.11
N ALA A 733 -0.63 29.13 -13.74
CA ALA A 733 -1.81 29.29 -12.87
C ALA A 733 -1.49 29.99 -11.53
N ALA A 734 -0.46 29.54 -10.81
CA ALA A 734 -0.05 30.16 -9.55
C ALA A 734 0.57 31.57 -9.75
N GLY A 735 1.30 31.78 -10.85
CA GLY A 735 1.83 33.09 -11.23
C GLY A 735 0.72 34.10 -11.54
N CYS A 736 -0.32 33.69 -12.27
CA CYS A 736 -1.53 34.49 -12.50
C CYS A 736 -2.25 34.83 -11.20
N PHE A 737 -2.33 33.88 -10.27
CA PHE A 737 -2.96 34.09 -8.96
C PHE A 737 -2.17 35.11 -8.13
N CYS A 738 -0.84 34.97 -8.06
CA CYS A 738 0.03 35.95 -7.42
C CYS A 738 -0.05 37.34 -8.06
N ALA A 739 -0.10 37.41 -9.40
CA ALA A 739 -0.30 38.66 -10.14
C ALA A 739 -1.65 39.32 -9.79
N PHE A 740 -2.73 38.53 -9.71
CA PHE A 740 -4.05 39.01 -9.33
C PHE A 740 -4.08 39.54 -7.89
N LEU A 741 -3.52 38.80 -6.92
CA LEU A 741 -3.43 39.24 -5.52
C LEU A 741 -2.62 40.53 -5.37
N THR A 742 -1.55 40.69 -6.15
CA THR A 742 -0.74 41.92 -6.23
C THR A 742 -1.55 43.09 -6.79
N ILE A 743 -2.25 42.91 -7.90
CA ILE A 743 -3.06 43.95 -8.56
C ILE A 743 -4.21 44.45 -7.66
N PHE A 744 -4.82 43.55 -6.88
CA PHE A 744 -5.90 43.87 -5.94
C PHE A 744 -5.43 44.19 -4.52
N GLY A 745 -4.12 44.33 -4.28
CA GLY A 745 -3.55 44.76 -3.00
C GLY A 745 -3.85 43.83 -1.81
N VAL A 746 -4.07 42.54 -2.06
CA VAL A 746 -4.56 41.60 -1.05
C VAL A 746 -3.48 41.36 0.02
N GLY A 747 -3.76 41.77 1.26
CA GLY A 747 -2.79 41.74 2.37
C GLY A 747 -1.87 42.97 2.46
N GLY A 748 -2.05 43.99 1.61
CA GLY A 748 -1.24 45.21 1.65
C GLY A 748 0.21 45.02 1.20
N GLU A 749 1.05 46.02 1.46
CA GLU A 749 2.44 46.07 0.95
C GLU A 749 3.32 44.91 1.45
N VAL A 750 3.13 44.49 2.71
CA VAL A 750 3.86 43.36 3.32
C VAL A 750 3.65 42.07 2.51
N PHE A 751 2.41 41.79 2.10
CA PHE A 751 2.09 40.61 1.29
C PHE A 751 2.39 40.79 -0.20
N SER A 752 2.44 42.03 -0.72
CA SER A 752 2.86 42.31 -2.11
C SER A 752 4.23 41.70 -2.43
N ARG A 753 5.19 41.79 -1.50
CA ARG A 753 6.51 41.14 -1.62
C ARG A 753 6.42 39.60 -1.61
N LEU A 754 5.52 39.02 -0.83
CA LEU A 754 5.29 37.57 -0.79
C LEU A 754 4.61 37.06 -2.07
N TRP A 755 3.68 37.81 -2.66
CA TRP A 755 3.09 37.46 -3.96
C TRP A 755 4.12 37.53 -5.09
N ARG A 756 5.02 38.51 -5.07
CA ARG A 756 6.16 38.57 -6.00
C ARG A 756 7.09 37.35 -5.83
N LEU A 757 7.42 36.97 -4.59
CA LEU A 757 8.20 35.75 -4.32
C LEU A 757 7.50 34.49 -4.83
N GLY A 758 6.20 34.32 -4.57
CA GLY A 758 5.39 33.20 -5.06
C GLY A 758 5.34 33.13 -6.59
N PHE A 759 5.17 34.27 -7.25
CA PHE A 759 5.26 34.41 -8.70
C PHE A 759 6.62 33.91 -9.23
N VAL A 760 7.75 34.40 -8.71
CA VAL A 760 9.09 33.96 -9.14
C VAL A 760 9.30 32.46 -8.88
N ALA A 761 8.93 31.97 -7.70
CA ALA A 761 9.04 30.56 -7.33
C ALA A 761 8.21 29.66 -8.25
N SER A 762 7.03 30.09 -8.68
CA SER A 762 6.17 29.34 -9.61
C SER A 762 6.86 29.12 -10.97
N PHE A 763 7.51 30.14 -11.53
CA PHE A 763 8.24 30.02 -12.79
C PHE A 763 9.58 29.28 -12.63
N CYS A 764 10.28 29.43 -11.50
CA CYS A 764 11.46 28.62 -11.18
C CYS A 764 11.13 27.13 -11.06
N THR A 765 9.96 26.81 -10.50
CA THR A 765 9.42 25.45 -10.42
C THR A 765 9.15 24.89 -11.81
N LYS A 766 8.33 25.58 -12.63
CA LYS A 766 8.00 25.08 -13.97
C LYS A 766 9.20 25.00 -14.92
N LEU A 767 10.18 25.91 -14.79
CA LEU A 767 11.39 25.79 -15.60
C LEU A 767 12.22 24.57 -15.20
N SER A 768 12.44 24.35 -13.90
CA SER A 768 13.19 23.19 -13.39
C SER A 768 12.53 21.87 -13.78
N ASP A 769 11.21 21.76 -13.64
CA ASP A 769 10.40 20.63 -14.12
C ASP A 769 10.61 20.37 -15.63
N THR A 770 10.41 21.41 -16.45
CA THR A 770 10.50 21.29 -17.92
C THR A 770 11.90 20.89 -18.36
N VAL A 771 12.94 21.49 -17.78
CA VAL A 771 14.33 21.19 -18.12
C VAL A 771 14.73 19.81 -17.60
N SER A 772 14.34 19.44 -16.37
CA SER A 772 14.64 18.13 -15.79
C SER A 772 14.07 16.99 -16.61
N SER A 773 12.79 17.06 -16.94
CA SER A 773 12.10 16.04 -17.73
C SER A 773 12.65 15.94 -19.16
N GLU A 774 12.87 17.07 -19.86
CA GLU A 774 13.31 17.04 -21.25
C GLU A 774 14.81 16.70 -21.42
N ILE A 775 15.69 17.15 -20.52
CA ILE A 775 17.09 16.75 -20.50
C ILE A 775 17.23 15.29 -20.05
N GLY A 776 16.41 14.84 -19.09
CA GLY A 776 16.35 13.44 -18.67
C GLY A 776 15.95 12.50 -19.81
N LYS A 777 14.95 12.85 -20.61
CA LYS A 777 14.58 12.11 -21.83
C LYS A 777 15.71 12.10 -22.88
N ALA A 778 16.38 13.24 -23.07
CA ALA A 778 17.41 13.41 -24.10
C ALA A 778 18.77 12.75 -23.78
N TYR A 779 19.17 12.71 -22.50
CA TYR A 779 20.51 12.30 -22.07
C TYR A 779 20.57 11.32 -20.89
N GLY A 780 19.54 11.24 -20.03
CA GLY A 780 19.61 10.56 -18.74
C GLY A 780 19.99 9.08 -18.84
N LYS A 781 21.22 8.70 -18.45
CA LYS A 781 21.76 7.35 -18.66
C LYS A 781 20.90 6.27 -18.01
N THR A 782 20.41 6.53 -16.80
CA THR A 782 19.52 5.64 -16.05
C THR A 782 18.39 6.44 -15.42
N THR A 783 17.16 5.97 -15.61
CA THR A 783 15.93 6.55 -15.05
C THR A 783 15.38 5.68 -13.93
N TYR A 784 14.99 6.31 -12.82
CA TYR A 784 14.56 5.65 -11.58
C TYR A 784 13.18 6.15 -11.16
N LEU A 785 12.29 5.25 -10.72
CA LEU A 785 10.99 5.63 -10.16
C LEU A 785 11.17 6.08 -8.70
N VAL A 786 10.85 7.35 -8.39
CA VAL A 786 11.16 7.99 -7.09
C VAL A 786 10.64 7.21 -5.87
N THR A 787 9.49 6.55 -6.01
CA THR A 787 8.84 5.81 -4.92
C THR A 787 9.44 4.42 -4.63
N THR A 788 10.28 3.88 -5.52
CA THR A 788 10.80 2.50 -5.38
C THR A 788 12.28 2.32 -5.72
N PHE A 789 12.93 3.36 -6.27
CA PHE A 789 14.30 3.33 -6.81
C PHE A 789 14.58 2.22 -7.83
N LYS A 790 13.53 1.60 -8.40
CA LYS A 790 13.66 0.69 -9.54
C LYS A 790 14.07 1.47 -10.78
N ILE A 791 14.97 0.88 -11.57
CA ILE A 791 15.25 1.34 -12.93
C ILE A 791 13.99 1.11 -13.78
N VAL A 792 13.58 2.15 -14.50
CA VAL A 792 12.39 2.17 -15.37
C VAL A 792 12.72 2.80 -16.73
N PRO A 793 11.95 2.54 -17.79
CA PRO A 793 12.16 3.17 -19.09
C PRO A 793 12.15 4.71 -19.03
N ARG A 794 12.88 5.37 -19.92
CA ARG A 794 12.84 6.83 -20.05
C ARG A 794 11.42 7.27 -20.43
N GLY A 795 10.95 8.36 -19.84
CA GLY A 795 9.58 8.86 -20.08
C GLY A 795 8.47 8.11 -19.34
N THR A 796 8.79 7.22 -18.40
CA THR A 796 7.82 6.76 -17.39
C THR A 796 7.43 7.91 -16.46
N GLU A 797 6.14 8.07 -16.16
CA GLU A 797 5.66 9.14 -15.28
C GLU A 797 6.19 8.99 -13.84
N GLY A 798 6.61 10.10 -13.23
CA GLY A 798 7.28 10.09 -11.92
C GLY A 798 8.68 9.44 -11.90
N ALA A 799 9.32 9.25 -13.05
CA ALA A 799 10.69 8.76 -13.15
C ALA A 799 11.71 9.89 -13.36
N VAL A 800 12.78 9.88 -12.56
CA VAL A 800 13.86 10.89 -12.59
C VAL A 800 15.17 10.29 -13.09
N SER A 801 16.07 11.15 -13.56
CA SER A 801 17.46 10.79 -13.92
C SER A 801 18.42 11.83 -13.36
N ILE A 802 19.66 11.44 -13.05
CA ILE A 802 20.65 12.33 -12.43
C ILE A 802 20.92 13.54 -13.33
N GLU A 803 21.07 13.30 -14.64
CA GLU A 803 21.31 14.34 -15.64
C GLU A 803 20.11 15.30 -15.80
N GLY A 804 18.89 14.78 -15.67
CA GLY A 804 17.67 15.61 -15.63
C GLY A 804 17.64 16.48 -14.36
N THR A 805 17.72 15.87 -13.18
CA THR A 805 17.65 16.59 -11.90
C THR A 805 18.70 17.68 -11.78
N LEU A 806 19.95 17.42 -12.18
CA LEU A 806 21.02 18.43 -12.19
C LEU A 806 20.72 19.60 -13.16
N ALA A 807 20.17 19.31 -14.34
CA ALA A 807 19.77 20.35 -15.30
C ALA A 807 18.57 21.17 -14.82
N GLY A 808 17.60 20.54 -14.12
CA GLY A 808 16.48 21.24 -13.47
C GLY A 808 16.95 22.20 -12.37
N ILE A 809 17.83 21.72 -11.49
CA ILE A 809 18.49 22.54 -10.45
C ILE A 809 19.17 23.75 -11.09
N LEU A 810 20.04 23.53 -12.08
CA LEU A 810 20.74 24.61 -12.80
C LEU A 810 19.76 25.61 -13.45
N ALA A 811 18.67 25.13 -14.05
CA ALA A 811 17.66 26.00 -14.64
C ALA A 811 16.91 26.86 -13.61
N SER A 812 16.59 26.32 -12.42
CA SER A 812 16.02 27.13 -11.34
C SER A 812 17.01 28.18 -10.82
N ILE A 813 18.30 27.85 -10.72
CA ILE A 813 19.36 28.79 -10.32
C ILE A 813 19.50 29.92 -11.33
N VAL A 814 19.55 29.61 -12.64
CA VAL A 814 19.64 30.62 -13.71
C VAL A 814 18.43 31.56 -13.66
N LEU A 815 17.21 31.03 -13.52
CA LEU A 815 16.00 31.88 -13.52
C LEU A 815 15.89 32.74 -12.25
N ALA A 816 16.19 32.19 -11.08
CA ALA A 816 16.21 32.95 -9.82
C ALA A 816 17.32 34.02 -9.80
N PHE A 817 18.47 33.74 -10.43
CA PHE A 817 19.53 34.73 -10.60
C PHE A 817 19.12 35.87 -11.54
N VAL A 818 18.39 35.57 -12.62
CA VAL A 818 17.77 36.62 -13.47
C VAL A 818 16.77 37.45 -12.66
N SER A 819 15.89 36.82 -11.86
CA SER A 819 14.96 37.56 -10.99
C SER A 819 15.67 38.48 -9.98
N PHE A 820 16.80 38.03 -9.44
CA PHE A 820 17.65 38.84 -8.56
C PHE A 820 18.28 40.04 -9.28
N LEU A 821 18.87 39.83 -10.47
CA LEU A 821 19.43 40.91 -11.28
C LEU A 821 18.39 41.95 -11.72
N MET A 822 17.12 41.54 -11.87
CA MET A 822 16.01 42.44 -12.21
C MET A 822 15.34 43.11 -10.99
N GLY A 823 15.82 42.85 -9.76
CA GLY A 823 15.25 43.43 -8.54
C GLY A 823 13.88 42.90 -8.14
N GLU A 824 13.41 41.80 -8.73
CA GLU A 824 12.14 41.16 -8.33
C GLU A 824 12.26 40.53 -6.92
N ILE A 825 13.43 39.98 -6.59
CA ILE A 825 13.72 39.31 -5.32
C ILE A 825 15.15 39.58 -4.84
N GLY A 826 15.38 39.49 -3.53
CA GLY A 826 16.71 39.53 -2.93
C GLY A 826 17.47 38.19 -3.02
N SER A 827 18.75 38.20 -2.64
CA SER A 827 19.63 37.02 -2.71
C SER A 827 19.16 35.85 -1.84
N ARG A 828 18.62 36.11 -0.63
CA ARG A 828 18.02 35.08 0.23
C ARG A 828 16.77 34.48 -0.40
N GLU A 829 15.93 35.32 -1.00
CA GLU A 829 14.69 34.94 -1.67
C GLU A 829 14.97 34.09 -2.92
N ALA A 830 16.07 34.34 -3.65
CA ALA A 830 16.50 33.50 -4.78
C ALA A 830 16.85 32.07 -4.35
N ILE A 831 17.53 31.90 -3.20
CA ILE A 831 17.81 30.58 -2.63
C ILE A 831 16.50 29.86 -2.24
N ILE A 832 15.53 30.59 -1.68
CA ILE A 832 14.20 30.07 -1.35
C ILE A 832 13.46 29.59 -2.62
N CYS A 833 13.47 30.35 -3.72
CA CYS A 833 12.87 29.94 -4.99
C CYS A 833 13.48 28.64 -5.54
N VAL A 834 14.80 28.47 -5.44
CA VAL A 834 15.49 27.25 -5.87
C VAL A 834 15.11 26.06 -4.98
N LEU A 835 15.16 26.21 -3.65
CA LEU A 835 14.81 25.15 -2.71
C LEU A 835 13.34 24.72 -2.83
N ALA A 836 12.42 25.69 -2.88
CA ALA A 836 10.99 25.43 -3.06
C ALA A 836 10.71 24.70 -4.39
N SER A 837 11.38 25.09 -5.48
CA SER A 837 11.31 24.40 -6.78
C SER A 837 11.74 22.94 -6.68
N GLN A 838 12.83 22.62 -5.97
CA GLN A 838 13.28 21.22 -5.86
C GLN A 838 12.39 20.36 -4.95
N ILE A 839 11.84 20.92 -3.87
CA ILE A 839 10.85 20.22 -3.03
C ILE A 839 9.56 19.98 -3.82
N ALA A 840 9.11 20.95 -4.60
CA ALA A 840 7.91 20.83 -5.42
C ALA A 840 8.05 19.77 -6.52
N ASN A 841 9.16 19.77 -7.26
CA ASN A 841 9.46 18.77 -8.29
C ASN A 841 9.61 17.34 -7.70
N LEU A 842 10.14 17.21 -6.48
CA LEU A 842 10.18 15.91 -5.80
C LEU A 842 8.76 15.42 -5.46
N GLY A 843 7.89 16.33 -4.99
CA GLY A 843 6.48 16.04 -4.71
C GLY A 843 5.69 15.68 -5.98
N GLU A 844 5.92 16.38 -7.08
CA GLU A 844 5.40 16.05 -8.42
C GLU A 844 5.73 14.60 -8.78
N SER A 845 7.00 14.21 -8.76
CA SER A 845 7.41 12.90 -9.23
C SER A 845 6.95 11.77 -8.29
N ILE A 846 6.76 12.06 -7.00
CA ILE A 846 6.07 11.16 -6.07
C ILE A 846 4.59 11.02 -6.44
N ILE A 847 3.88 12.12 -6.77
CA ILE A 847 2.46 12.09 -7.17
C ILE A 847 2.29 11.30 -8.48
N GLY A 848 3.12 11.55 -9.49
CA GLY A 848 3.15 10.80 -10.75
C GLY A 848 3.30 9.30 -10.52
N ALA A 849 4.35 8.88 -9.81
CA ALA A 849 4.60 7.48 -9.50
C ALA A 849 3.54 6.83 -8.57
N SER A 850 2.81 7.63 -7.78
CA SER A 850 1.87 7.13 -6.76
C SER A 850 0.42 7.06 -7.24
N PHE A 851 -0.03 7.96 -8.12
CA PHE A 851 -1.46 8.12 -8.43
C PHE A 851 -1.79 8.24 -9.93
N GLN A 852 -0.86 8.70 -10.77
CA GLN A 852 -1.14 8.96 -12.18
C GLN A 852 -1.50 7.66 -12.93
N GLU A 853 -2.52 7.76 -13.80
CA GLU A 853 -3.13 6.66 -14.57
C GLU A 853 -3.73 5.49 -13.76
N LYS A 854 -3.73 5.54 -12.42
CA LYS A 854 -4.34 4.49 -11.58
C LYS A 854 -5.86 4.63 -11.50
N GLU A 855 -6.53 3.50 -11.27
CA GLU A 855 -7.98 3.47 -11.06
C GLU A 855 -8.39 4.31 -9.85
N GLY A 856 -9.49 5.06 -9.99
CA GLY A 856 -9.90 6.11 -9.05
C GLY A 856 -9.29 7.50 -9.30
N PHE A 857 -8.14 7.60 -9.99
CA PHE A 857 -7.40 8.86 -10.16
C PHE A 857 -7.32 9.38 -11.60
N LYS A 858 -8.18 8.91 -12.52
CA LYS A 858 -8.18 9.29 -13.95
C LYS A 858 -8.38 10.79 -14.24
N TRP A 859 -8.79 11.60 -13.26
CA TRP A 859 -8.85 13.07 -13.36
C TRP A 859 -7.47 13.74 -13.23
N LEU A 860 -6.52 13.07 -12.58
CA LEU A 860 -5.17 13.57 -12.29
C LEU A 860 -4.27 13.37 -13.52
N ASN A 861 -4.50 14.20 -14.54
CA ASN A 861 -3.71 14.21 -15.76
C ASN A 861 -2.46 15.10 -15.64
N ASN A 862 -1.56 15.04 -16.63
CA ASN A 862 -0.33 15.83 -16.65
C ASN A 862 -0.54 17.34 -16.50
N ASP A 863 -1.59 17.95 -17.08
CA ASP A 863 -1.84 19.39 -16.92
C ASP A 863 -2.26 19.72 -15.47
N ALA A 864 -3.03 18.84 -14.81
CA ALA A 864 -3.42 18.98 -13.39
C ALA A 864 -2.23 18.77 -12.43
N VAL A 865 -1.40 17.76 -12.67
CA VAL A 865 -0.17 17.52 -11.88
C VAL A 865 0.80 18.70 -11.99
N ASN A 866 0.91 19.30 -13.19
CA ASN A 866 1.67 20.53 -13.39
C ASN A 866 1.14 21.71 -12.56
N ILE A 867 -0.18 21.94 -12.55
CA ILE A 867 -0.79 23.00 -11.74
C ILE A 867 -0.49 22.78 -10.24
N ILE A 868 -0.55 21.53 -9.77
CA ILE A 868 -0.22 21.17 -8.38
C ILE A 868 1.25 21.45 -8.06
N ASN A 869 2.19 21.00 -8.90
CA ASN A 869 3.63 21.23 -8.72
C ASN A 869 3.95 22.74 -8.62
N ILE A 870 3.49 23.52 -9.59
CA ILE A 870 3.75 24.97 -9.68
C ILE A 870 3.15 25.73 -8.50
N SER A 871 1.95 25.34 -8.06
CA SER A 871 1.30 25.92 -6.88
C SER A 871 2.05 25.56 -5.60
N MET A 872 2.50 24.31 -5.46
CA MET A 872 3.30 23.84 -4.33
C MET A 872 4.63 24.60 -4.22
N GLY A 873 5.34 24.84 -5.34
CA GLY A 873 6.55 25.65 -5.35
C GLY A 873 6.32 27.11 -4.93
N SER A 874 5.25 27.74 -5.42
CA SER A 874 4.82 29.08 -5.00
C SER A 874 4.51 29.14 -3.49
N ILE A 875 3.74 28.17 -2.98
CA ILE A 875 3.27 28.12 -1.59
C ILE A 875 4.43 27.86 -0.63
N ILE A 876 5.32 26.91 -0.96
CA ILE A 876 6.52 26.60 -0.15
C ILE A 876 7.43 27.82 -0.05
N ALA A 877 7.66 28.55 -1.14
CA ALA A 877 8.51 29.75 -1.11
C ALA A 877 7.96 30.85 -0.17
N VAL A 878 6.65 31.11 -0.23
CA VAL A 878 5.97 32.06 0.67
C VAL A 878 6.08 31.61 2.13
N PHE A 879 5.80 30.35 2.45
CA PHE A 879 5.93 29.83 3.81
C PHE A 879 7.38 29.84 4.32
N MET A 880 8.37 29.52 3.49
CA MET A 880 9.79 29.58 3.88
C MET A 880 10.22 31.01 4.21
N GLN A 881 9.79 32.01 3.43
CA GLN A 881 10.09 33.41 3.71
C GLN A 881 9.39 33.91 4.98
N GLN A 882 8.11 33.58 5.18
CA GLN A 882 7.40 33.92 6.42
C GLN A 882 8.03 33.27 7.65
N ALA A 883 8.41 31.99 7.57
CA ALA A 883 9.10 31.30 8.65
C ALA A 883 10.46 31.95 8.98
N LEU A 884 11.23 32.35 7.97
CA LEU A 884 12.51 33.07 8.17
C LEU A 884 12.34 34.49 8.72
N GLN A 885 11.21 35.14 8.46
CA GLN A 885 10.86 36.43 9.07
C GLN A 885 10.51 36.23 10.56
N ILE A 886 9.65 35.26 10.88
CA ILE A 886 9.25 34.91 12.28
C ILE A 886 10.42 34.41 13.13
N TRP A 887 11.46 33.83 12.50
CA TRP A 887 12.64 33.31 13.21
C TRP A 887 13.82 34.30 13.23
N GLY A 888 13.67 35.47 12.60
CA GLY A 888 14.61 36.60 12.64
C GLY A 888 14.11 37.79 13.47
N SER A 889 12.91 37.69 14.05
CA SER A 889 12.27 38.63 14.97
C SER A 889 12.22 38.07 16.39
#